data_AF-A0A202DP86-F1
#
_entry.id   AF-A0A202DP86-F1
#
_cell.length_a   1.000
_cell.length_b   1.000
_cell.length_c   1.000
_cell.angle_alpha   90.00
_cell.angle_beta   90.00
_cell.angle_gamma   90.00
#
_symmetry.space_group_name_H-M   'P 1'
#
loop_
_entity.id
_entity.type
_entity.pdbx_description
1 polymer ?
#
loop_
_entity_poly.entity_id
_entity_poly.type
_entity_poly.pdbx_seq_one_letter_code
_entity_poly.pdbx_strand_id
1 'polypeptide(L)'
;MPIPQYHEGWILDAYPDSHGMRVWILDANGRISCYFDHWAPPFILKVQRHDVALVRQALQQFLVHFSFQPVEKKDFFTNRSCVVIEIRVHNPLFYSRVVDHLLRLSVETASLHRKIELFNADLNLTQYYFYERGLFPLAHCFYSVDANGVLQEWQKDDSCWALDYEFPPLRYAYLGFESLHDEKREESSYMDPNQCPGGSKGSGRRGGYLLTLGRELGKGTSYLFNESEEELIHSLNRHMKDWDPDILLTDWGDSYIMPRLQMHSNRTGIPLLFSRDPQRGMASASHRTYFSYGQIHYRAGPRFLFGRLHLDTRNSFTIRHSQLEGLFEIGRVAKIPFQRVARTTIGTSLSSIQQEWAVQNDYLIPMDKGQTEDFRQGDELISSDRGGLVYEPEIGWHEDLIEFDFVSMYPEIMIRHNVTPEAINCDCCPDNKVPEISHHICRHRKGIIPQTLAPIVKKRRLYKQRIAADHPNKAVYRCRSEAFKWALVTCFGYLGFRNARFGRIEAHECVNAYSREALLKAKEAAEEEGFHFLHAIIDSLWLSKKGICDEDIERLRQKIEDRTGLPLGFEGRYRWIRFCPSRENARVGVPNRYFGAFINGDLKVRGIELRRHDTPPFIVDLQQALLAVMSKARGLVELERLQPKLEGIVESFRDRLRSGHVSPLELAISFRLSQEPSEYVHDTLSALAAKKCAASGVDIHPGEIIRYIVVQEKDAIKDWRIVPLSFVEDHYEYDIRYYERLCDRAIDILPFSRVSSHESGKKQVPQKGEQLTLFP
;
A
#
# COMPACT_ATOMS: atom_id res chain seq x y z
N MET A 1 49.06 -16.63 -15.45
CA MET A 1 48.00 -16.24 -14.50
C MET A 1 46.82 -17.16 -14.77
N PRO A 2 46.22 -17.82 -13.76
CA PRO A 2 45.00 -18.58 -13.99
C PRO A 2 43.91 -17.63 -14.49
N ILE A 3 43.18 -18.04 -15.52
CA ILE A 3 42.03 -17.30 -16.05
C ILE A 3 40.99 -17.25 -14.92
N PRO A 4 40.42 -16.07 -14.58
CA PRO A 4 39.38 -15.99 -13.57
C PRO A 4 38.22 -16.89 -13.99
N GLN A 5 37.80 -17.81 -13.13
CA GLN A 5 36.60 -18.59 -13.38
C GLN A 5 35.41 -17.68 -13.13
N TYR A 6 34.73 -17.29 -14.21
CA TYR A 6 33.49 -16.54 -14.12
C TYR A 6 32.32 -17.50 -13.90
N HIS A 7 31.44 -17.11 -13.00
CA HIS A 7 30.20 -17.78 -12.66
C HIS A 7 29.02 -16.86 -13.03
N GLU A 8 27.83 -17.42 -13.20
CA GLU A 8 26.61 -16.67 -13.48
C GLU A 8 25.49 -17.09 -12.53
N GLY A 9 24.59 -16.15 -12.22
CA GLY A 9 23.41 -16.44 -11.39
C GLY A 9 22.65 -15.20 -10.95
N TRP A 10 21.61 -15.43 -10.14
CA TRP A 10 20.71 -14.41 -9.61
C TRP A 10 20.93 -14.16 -8.12
N ILE A 11 21.01 -12.89 -7.73
CA ILE A 11 21.13 -12.49 -6.32
C ILE A 11 19.81 -12.76 -5.58
N LEU A 12 19.75 -13.81 -4.76
CA LEU A 12 18.56 -14.15 -3.98
C LEU A 12 18.41 -13.28 -2.72
N ASP A 13 19.48 -13.15 -1.94
CA ASP A 13 19.47 -12.48 -0.63
C ASP A 13 20.84 -11.83 -0.34
N ALA A 14 20.84 -10.74 0.42
CA ALA A 14 22.07 -10.07 0.83
C ALA A 14 21.92 -9.32 2.17
N TYR A 15 22.92 -9.41 3.03
CA TYR A 15 22.89 -8.76 4.33
C TYR A 15 24.29 -8.44 4.89
N PRO A 16 24.40 -7.43 5.77
CA PRO A 16 25.69 -7.01 6.33
C PRO A 16 26.34 -8.06 7.22
N ASP A 17 27.65 -8.15 7.14
CA ASP A 17 28.51 -8.96 8.00
C ASP A 17 29.75 -8.18 8.47
N SER A 18 30.60 -8.78 9.31
CA SER A 18 31.67 -8.07 10.04
C SER A 18 32.70 -7.32 9.18
N HIS A 19 32.86 -7.67 7.91
CA HIS A 19 33.83 -7.03 7.00
C HIS A 19 33.22 -6.63 5.64
N GLY A 20 31.89 -6.69 5.50
CA GLY A 20 31.26 -6.59 4.18
C GLY A 20 29.82 -7.08 4.14
N MET A 21 29.47 -7.74 3.04
CA MET A 21 28.14 -8.28 2.78
C MET A 21 28.22 -9.78 2.51
N ARG A 22 27.30 -10.56 3.08
CA ARG A 22 27.00 -11.91 2.59
C ARG A 22 26.01 -11.81 1.45
N VAL A 23 26.26 -12.53 0.37
CA VAL A 23 25.44 -12.53 -0.84
C VAL A 23 25.12 -13.97 -1.22
N TRP A 24 23.83 -14.30 -1.29
CA TRP A 24 23.35 -15.61 -1.72
C TRP A 24 22.97 -15.54 -3.19
N ILE A 25 23.61 -16.38 -4.00
CA ILE A 25 23.42 -16.42 -5.46
C ILE A 25 22.86 -17.79 -5.85
N LEU A 26 21.80 -17.77 -6.65
CA LEU A 26 21.16 -18.95 -7.23
C LEU A 26 21.63 -19.11 -8.68
N ASP A 27 22.15 -20.27 -9.06
CA ASP A 27 22.56 -20.54 -10.45
C ASP A 27 21.41 -21.11 -11.31
N ALA A 28 21.65 -21.27 -12.61
CA ALA A 28 20.68 -21.81 -13.57
C ALA A 28 20.29 -23.27 -13.31
N ASN A 29 21.10 -24.02 -12.55
CA ASN A 29 20.81 -25.39 -12.15
C ASN A 29 19.96 -25.45 -10.85
N GLY A 30 19.65 -24.29 -10.26
CA GLY A 30 18.90 -24.19 -9.00
C GLY A 30 19.77 -24.41 -7.76
N ARG A 31 21.11 -24.37 -7.88
CA ARG A 31 22.03 -24.47 -6.75
C ARG A 31 22.25 -23.08 -6.15
N ILE A 32 22.01 -22.99 -4.84
CA ILE A 32 22.28 -21.79 -4.05
C ILE A 32 23.70 -21.86 -3.48
N SER A 33 24.44 -20.74 -3.56
CA SER A 33 25.76 -20.59 -2.94
C SER A 33 25.86 -19.27 -2.19
N CYS A 34 26.60 -19.24 -1.08
CA CYS A 34 26.84 -18.03 -0.30
C CYS A 34 28.27 -17.55 -0.54
N TYR A 35 28.40 -16.27 -0.88
CA TYR A 35 29.69 -15.62 -1.12
C TYR A 35 29.82 -14.37 -0.25
N PHE A 36 31.05 -13.87 -0.15
CA PHE A 36 31.37 -12.68 0.62
C PHE A 36 31.82 -11.54 -0.30
N ASP A 37 31.22 -10.35 -0.16
CA ASP A 37 31.67 -9.14 -0.85
C ASP A 37 32.25 -8.14 0.16
N HIS A 38 33.47 -7.68 -0.07
CA HIS A 38 34.11 -6.67 0.76
C HIS A 38 33.46 -5.31 0.51
N TRP A 39 32.84 -4.74 1.54
CA TRP A 39 32.14 -3.47 1.43
C TRP A 39 32.10 -2.74 2.77
N ALA A 40 32.51 -1.47 2.75
CA ALA A 40 32.46 -0.60 3.91
C ALA A 40 31.38 0.48 3.67
N PRO A 41 30.23 0.44 4.38
CA PRO A 41 29.16 1.42 4.20
C PRO A 41 29.65 2.84 4.49
N PRO A 42 29.42 3.78 3.55
CA PRO A 42 29.74 5.18 3.78
C PRO A 42 28.60 5.90 4.51
N PHE A 43 28.92 6.93 5.26
CA PHE A 43 28.02 8.05 5.56
C PHE A 43 28.76 9.36 5.36
N ILE A 44 28.03 10.45 5.21
CA ILE A 44 28.60 11.74 4.88
C ILE A 44 28.52 12.68 6.08
N LEU A 45 29.65 13.33 6.36
CA LEU A 45 29.82 14.28 7.45
C LEU A 45 30.10 15.67 6.88
N LYS A 46 29.27 16.64 7.25
CA LYS A 46 29.53 18.06 7.04
C LYS A 46 29.89 18.69 8.38
N VAL A 47 31.12 19.18 8.47
CA VAL A 47 31.71 19.70 9.70
C VAL A 47 32.75 20.77 9.37
N GLN A 48 33.01 21.69 10.30
CA GLN A 48 34.09 22.67 10.14
C GLN A 48 35.46 21.98 10.17
N ARG A 49 36.44 22.51 9.42
CA ARG A 49 37.77 21.86 9.25
C ARG A 49 38.47 21.54 10.57
N HIS A 50 38.35 22.39 11.59
CA HIS A 50 39.01 22.19 12.89
C HIS A 50 38.33 21.13 13.77
N ASP A 51 37.06 20.81 13.50
CA ASP A 51 36.27 19.86 14.29
C ASP A 51 36.39 18.41 13.78
N VAL A 52 37.08 18.18 12.65
CA VAL A 52 37.33 16.82 12.12
C VAL A 52 38.13 15.97 13.11
N ALA A 53 39.07 16.58 13.84
CA ALA A 53 39.88 15.90 14.85
C ALA A 53 39.03 15.38 16.02
N LEU A 54 38.03 16.16 16.45
CA LEU A 54 37.07 15.77 17.48
C LEU A 54 36.29 14.51 17.06
N VAL A 55 35.78 14.50 15.83
CA VAL A 55 35.05 13.34 15.30
C VAL A 55 35.95 12.10 15.21
N ARG A 56 37.20 12.27 14.75
CA ARG A 56 38.17 11.16 14.73
C ARG A 56 38.41 10.57 16.11
N GLN A 57 38.60 11.42 17.12
CA GLN A 57 38.79 11.00 18.51
C GLN A 57 37.56 10.26 19.04
N ALA A 58 36.36 10.79 18.79
CA ALA A 58 35.10 10.15 19.19
C ALA A 58 34.94 8.75 18.57
N LEU A 59 35.41 8.55 17.33
CA LEU A 59 35.29 7.25 16.65
C LEU A 59 36.31 6.20 17.11
N GLN A 60 37.44 6.59 17.72
CA GLN A 60 38.47 5.66 18.19
C GLN A 60 37.96 4.65 19.23
N GLN A 61 36.92 4.99 20.00
CA GLN A 61 36.36 4.12 21.04
C GLN A 61 35.74 2.82 20.51
N PHE A 62 35.35 2.77 19.23
CA PHE A 62 34.67 1.61 18.67
C PHE A 62 35.61 0.46 18.32
N LEU A 63 36.94 0.66 18.33
CA LEU A 63 37.94 -0.33 17.92
C LEU A 63 37.68 -0.91 16.52
N VAL A 64 37.09 -0.11 15.62
CA VAL A 64 36.81 -0.44 14.22
C VAL A 64 37.66 0.46 13.32
N HIS A 65 38.05 -0.04 12.16
CA HIS A 65 38.74 0.77 11.16
C HIS A 65 37.76 1.71 10.43
N PHE A 66 38.18 2.97 10.25
CA PHE A 66 37.41 3.99 9.53
C PHE A 66 38.29 4.63 8.47
N SER A 67 37.74 4.81 7.26
CA SER A 67 38.37 5.63 6.22
C SER A 67 37.67 6.98 6.14
N PHE A 68 38.44 8.04 5.92
CA PHE A 68 37.94 9.41 5.82
C PHE A 68 38.45 10.00 4.51
N GLN A 69 37.53 10.41 3.64
CA GLN A 69 37.87 10.97 2.33
C GLN A 69 37.09 12.26 2.11
N PRO A 70 37.76 13.40 1.79
CA PRO A 70 37.08 14.58 1.29
C PRO A 70 36.43 14.26 -0.06
N VAL A 71 35.15 14.56 -0.20
CA VAL A 71 34.38 14.36 -1.45
C VAL A 71 33.56 15.61 -1.74
N GLU A 72 33.32 15.88 -3.02
CA GLU A 72 32.39 16.92 -3.45
C GLU A 72 30.99 16.32 -3.58
N LYS A 73 30.00 16.96 -2.93
CA LYS A 73 28.58 16.57 -3.00
C LYS A 73 27.72 17.81 -3.19
N LYS A 74 26.50 17.63 -3.68
CA LYS A 74 25.53 18.71 -3.90
C LYS A 74 24.51 18.76 -2.77
N ASP A 75 24.27 19.95 -2.26
CA ASP A 75 23.13 20.21 -1.41
C ASP A 75 21.82 20.03 -2.20
N PHE A 76 20.85 19.32 -1.62
CA PHE A 76 19.64 18.93 -2.33
C PHE A 76 18.77 20.13 -2.74
N PHE A 77 18.56 21.11 -1.86
CA PHE A 77 17.68 22.24 -2.16
C PHE A 77 18.37 23.31 -3.00
N THR A 78 19.58 23.71 -2.60
CA THR A 78 20.29 24.81 -3.25
C THR A 78 21.01 24.39 -4.53
N ASN A 79 21.19 23.08 -4.77
CA ASN A 79 21.98 22.52 -5.87
C ASN A 79 23.45 22.99 -5.89
N ARG A 80 23.95 23.54 -4.79
CA ARG A 80 25.33 24.02 -4.68
C ARG A 80 26.24 22.87 -4.29
N SER A 81 27.38 22.75 -4.98
CA SER A 81 28.45 21.86 -4.58
C SER A 81 29.06 22.31 -3.25
N CYS A 82 29.39 21.34 -2.40
CA CYS A 82 30.10 21.55 -1.16
C CYS A 82 31.07 20.39 -0.90
N VAL A 83 32.20 20.71 -0.28
CA VAL A 83 33.17 19.69 0.15
C VAL A 83 32.75 19.17 1.51
N VAL A 84 32.57 17.85 1.59
CA VAL A 84 32.16 17.10 2.78
C VAL A 84 33.13 15.94 3.01
N ILE A 85 33.04 15.27 4.16
CA ILE A 85 33.88 14.11 4.47
C ILE A 85 33.03 12.86 4.37
N GLU A 86 33.38 11.96 3.46
CA GLU A 86 32.85 10.60 3.46
C GLU A 86 33.61 9.77 4.50
N ILE A 87 32.84 9.13 5.39
CA ILE A 87 33.37 8.20 6.40
C ILE A 87 32.88 6.80 6.07
N ARG A 88 33.80 5.88 5.83
CA ARG A 88 33.48 4.45 5.62
C ARG A 88 33.74 3.64 6.88
N VAL A 89 32.73 2.88 7.29
CA VAL A 89 32.80 1.99 8.46
C VAL A 89 33.15 0.58 8.00
N HIS A 90 34.38 0.12 8.24
CA HIS A 90 34.85 -1.18 7.71
C HIS A 90 34.20 -2.39 8.37
N ASN A 91 33.54 -2.20 9.52
CA ASN A 91 32.67 -3.21 10.10
C ASN A 91 31.19 -2.74 10.06
N PRO A 92 30.42 -3.16 9.04
CA PRO A 92 29.01 -2.81 8.88
C PRO A 92 28.14 -3.07 10.12
N LEU A 93 28.48 -4.04 10.97
CA LEU A 93 27.70 -4.38 12.17
C LEU A 93 27.76 -3.28 13.25
N PHE A 94 28.75 -2.40 13.20
CA PHE A 94 28.90 -1.26 14.12
C PHE A 94 28.28 0.03 13.57
N TYR A 95 27.81 0.04 12.32
CA TYR A 95 27.39 1.24 11.61
C TYR A 95 26.30 2.02 12.37
N SER A 96 25.22 1.37 12.82
CA SER A 96 24.15 2.05 13.55
C SER A 96 24.63 2.66 14.86
N ARG A 97 25.45 1.93 15.63
CA ARG A 97 26.01 2.42 16.90
C ARG A 97 26.93 3.64 16.70
N VAL A 98 27.70 3.64 15.61
CA VAL A 98 28.57 4.76 15.22
C VAL A 98 27.72 5.99 14.89
N VAL A 99 26.71 5.83 14.04
CA VAL A 99 25.80 6.93 13.65
C VAL A 99 25.08 7.50 14.87
N ASP A 100 24.52 6.65 15.73
CA ASP A 100 23.82 7.07 16.96
C ASP A 100 24.74 7.81 17.94
N HIS A 101 26.01 7.41 18.01
CA HIS A 101 26.99 8.13 18.82
C HIS A 101 27.30 9.51 18.26
N LEU A 102 27.51 9.64 16.95
CA LEU A 102 27.76 10.93 16.31
C LEU A 102 26.55 11.86 16.36
N LEU A 103 25.33 11.32 16.29
CA LEU A 103 24.10 12.09 16.49
C LEU A 103 24.05 12.69 17.90
N ARG A 104 24.37 11.91 18.95
CA ARG A 104 24.44 12.43 20.32
C ARG A 104 25.51 13.52 20.46
N LEU A 105 26.71 13.28 19.91
CA LEU A 105 27.78 14.27 19.90
C LEU A 105 27.34 15.57 19.22
N SER A 106 26.60 15.49 18.11
CA SER A 106 26.10 16.68 17.39
C SER A 106 25.19 17.55 18.25
N VAL A 107 24.36 16.94 19.11
CA VAL A 107 23.46 17.64 20.03
C VAL A 107 24.24 18.27 21.17
N GLU A 108 25.19 17.54 21.76
CA GLU A 108 26.02 18.03 22.87
C GLU A 108 26.86 19.24 22.45
N THR A 109 27.46 19.20 21.25
CA THR A 109 28.34 20.26 20.76
C THR A 109 27.60 21.43 20.11
N ALA A 110 26.29 21.31 19.87
CA ALA A 110 25.48 22.39 19.30
C ALA A 110 25.50 23.66 20.18
N SER A 111 25.48 23.49 21.51
CA SER A 111 25.60 24.58 22.49
C SER A 111 26.94 25.32 22.41
N LEU A 112 27.97 24.67 21.86
CA LEU A 112 29.31 25.22 21.64
C LEU A 112 29.49 25.81 20.24
N HIS A 113 28.40 26.03 19.51
CA HIS A 113 28.40 26.54 18.12
C HIS A 113 29.16 25.64 17.12
N ARG A 114 29.39 24.37 17.46
CA ARG A 114 30.01 23.38 16.57
C ARG A 114 28.91 22.58 15.87
N LYS A 115 28.75 22.81 14.57
CA LYS A 115 27.70 22.18 13.76
C LYS A 115 28.26 20.90 13.10
N ILE A 116 27.81 19.75 13.60
CA ILE A 116 28.06 18.42 13.02
C ILE A 116 26.78 17.99 12.32
N GLU A 117 26.80 17.86 11.00
CA GLU A 117 25.64 17.40 10.22
C GLU A 117 25.95 16.08 9.54
N LEU A 118 25.06 15.10 9.70
CA LEU A 118 25.17 13.79 9.07
C LEU A 118 24.19 13.69 7.89
N PHE A 119 24.68 13.13 6.79
CA PHE A 119 23.90 12.83 5.59
C PHE A 119 24.11 11.37 5.19
N ASN A 120 23.13 10.79 4.50
CA ASN A 120 23.10 9.40 4.06
C ASN A 120 23.24 8.37 5.21
N ALA A 121 23.18 8.79 6.48
CA ALA A 121 23.59 7.96 7.61
C ALA A 121 22.52 6.96 8.09
N ASP A 122 21.24 7.11 7.69
CA ASP A 122 20.14 6.21 8.03
C ASP A 122 19.59 5.45 6.81
N LEU A 123 20.37 5.39 5.73
CA LEU A 123 20.06 4.49 4.62
C LEU A 123 20.21 3.03 5.08
N ASN A 124 19.33 2.16 4.61
CA ASN A 124 19.45 0.74 4.92
C ASN A 124 20.68 0.17 4.20
N LEU A 125 21.52 -0.57 4.94
CA LEU A 125 22.81 -1.03 4.45
C LEU A 125 22.70 -1.91 3.20
N THR A 126 21.77 -2.87 3.15
CA THR A 126 21.60 -3.72 1.96
C THR A 126 21.17 -2.91 0.74
N GLN A 127 20.28 -1.92 0.92
CA GLN A 127 19.89 -1.02 -0.17
C GLN A 127 21.07 -0.16 -0.63
N TYR A 128 21.83 0.40 0.31
CA TYR A 128 22.97 1.26 -0.02
C TYR A 128 24.06 0.47 -0.76
N TYR A 129 24.31 -0.77 -0.34
CA TYR A 129 25.15 -1.71 -1.08
C TYR A 129 24.67 -1.90 -2.53
N PHE A 130 23.37 -2.13 -2.75
CA PHE A 130 22.80 -2.23 -4.10
C PHE A 130 22.87 -0.92 -4.89
N TYR A 131 22.82 0.24 -4.24
CA TYR A 131 23.02 1.53 -4.88
C TYR A 131 24.46 1.65 -5.38
N GLU A 132 25.46 1.49 -4.51
CA GLU A 132 26.88 1.64 -4.86
C GLU A 132 27.37 0.59 -5.86
N ARG A 133 26.92 -0.65 -5.76
CA ARG A 133 27.29 -1.73 -6.70
C ARG A 133 26.48 -1.71 -7.99
N GLY A 134 25.43 -0.88 -8.10
CA GLY A 134 24.53 -0.90 -9.25
C GLY A 134 23.71 -2.19 -9.41
N LEU A 135 23.59 -2.98 -8.33
CA LEU A 135 22.90 -4.27 -8.25
C LEU A 135 21.44 -4.10 -7.78
N PHE A 136 20.68 -5.20 -7.77
CA PHE A 136 19.33 -5.26 -7.21
C PHE A 136 18.94 -6.73 -6.92
N PRO A 137 17.90 -6.97 -6.10
CA PRO A 137 17.40 -8.33 -5.84
C PRO A 137 16.95 -9.06 -7.11
N LEU A 138 17.34 -10.32 -7.27
CA LEU A 138 17.23 -11.13 -8.50
C LEU A 138 17.90 -10.52 -9.73
N ALA A 139 18.89 -9.63 -9.59
CA ALA A 139 19.71 -9.24 -10.73
C ALA A 139 20.47 -10.46 -11.24
N HIS A 140 20.37 -10.75 -12.54
CA HIS A 140 21.26 -11.68 -13.22
C HIS A 140 22.65 -11.06 -13.38
N CYS A 141 23.68 -11.76 -12.91
CA CYS A 141 25.05 -11.25 -12.85
C CYS A 141 26.07 -12.32 -13.21
N PHE A 142 27.11 -11.90 -13.92
CA PHE A 142 28.37 -12.61 -14.03
C PHE A 142 29.33 -12.11 -12.95
N TYR A 143 30.06 -13.03 -12.31
CA TYR A 143 30.94 -12.68 -11.21
C TYR A 143 32.14 -13.62 -11.13
N SER A 144 33.24 -13.13 -10.57
CA SER A 144 34.43 -13.93 -10.27
C SER A 144 34.62 -14.05 -8.76
N VAL A 145 35.08 -15.22 -8.33
CA VAL A 145 35.28 -15.55 -6.92
C VAL A 145 36.69 -16.06 -6.72
N ASP A 146 37.33 -15.65 -5.63
CA ASP A 146 38.63 -16.20 -5.24
C ASP A 146 38.50 -17.59 -4.58
N ALA A 147 39.64 -18.19 -4.23
CA ALA A 147 39.69 -19.51 -3.58
C ALA A 147 39.00 -19.54 -2.19
N ASN A 148 38.74 -18.39 -1.57
CA ASN A 148 38.11 -18.25 -0.25
C ASN A 148 36.62 -17.92 -0.32
N GLY A 149 36.02 -17.87 -1.52
CA GLY A 149 34.61 -17.51 -1.66
C GLY A 149 34.34 -15.99 -1.64
N VAL A 150 35.38 -15.17 -1.86
CA VAL A 150 35.27 -13.71 -1.90
C VAL A 150 35.04 -13.23 -3.33
N LEU A 151 33.99 -12.46 -3.53
CA LEU A 151 33.62 -11.82 -4.78
C LEU A 151 34.65 -10.74 -5.14
N GLN A 152 35.18 -10.80 -6.35
CA GLN A 152 36.20 -9.86 -6.85
C GLN A 152 35.60 -8.87 -7.84
N GLU A 153 34.90 -9.37 -8.85
CA GLU A 153 34.29 -8.56 -9.91
C GLU A 153 32.83 -8.92 -10.11
N TRP A 154 32.05 -7.90 -10.47
CA TRP A 154 30.65 -8.02 -10.87
C TRP A 154 30.47 -7.45 -12.26
N GLN A 155 29.81 -8.19 -13.13
CA GLN A 155 29.26 -7.70 -14.38
C GLN A 155 27.77 -8.03 -14.40
N LYS A 156 26.95 -6.99 -14.28
CA LYS A 156 25.50 -7.12 -14.34
C LYS A 156 25.03 -7.19 -15.80
N ASP A 157 24.29 -8.24 -16.13
CA ASP A 157 23.64 -8.43 -17.44
C ASP A 157 22.11 -8.38 -17.29
N ASP A 158 21.64 -7.41 -16.51
CA ASP A 158 20.23 -7.26 -16.17
C ASP A 158 19.89 -5.79 -15.91
N SER A 159 18.65 -5.42 -16.22
CA SER A 159 18.10 -4.10 -15.96
C SER A 159 16.80 -4.23 -15.18
N CYS A 160 16.74 -3.56 -14.02
CA CYS A 160 15.49 -3.43 -13.27
C CYS A 160 14.40 -2.68 -14.06
N TRP A 161 14.76 -2.00 -15.15
CA TRP A 161 13.84 -1.30 -16.05
C TRP A 161 13.45 -2.11 -17.29
N ALA A 162 14.01 -3.31 -17.50
CA ALA A 162 13.58 -4.21 -18.56
C ALA A 162 12.12 -4.65 -18.34
N LEU A 163 11.33 -4.74 -19.42
CA LEU A 163 9.95 -5.24 -19.35
C LEU A 163 9.93 -6.76 -19.19
N ASP A 164 10.80 -7.42 -19.94
CA ASP A 164 11.00 -8.85 -19.96
C ASP A 164 12.38 -9.13 -19.36
N TYR A 165 12.41 -10.07 -18.42
CA TYR A 165 13.63 -10.54 -17.79
C TYR A 165 13.45 -12.00 -17.42
N GLU A 166 14.55 -12.76 -17.45
CA GLU A 166 14.56 -14.15 -17.08
C GLU A 166 14.37 -14.31 -15.57
N PHE A 167 13.58 -15.30 -15.18
CA PHE A 167 13.29 -15.58 -13.80
C PHE A 167 14.03 -16.86 -13.37
N PRO A 168 14.73 -16.85 -12.22
CA PRO A 168 15.47 -18.02 -11.78
C PRO A 168 14.54 -19.21 -11.46
N PRO A 169 15.05 -20.45 -11.52
CA PRO A 169 14.29 -21.66 -11.23
C PRO A 169 14.07 -21.85 -9.71
N LEU A 170 13.26 -20.97 -9.11
CA LEU A 170 13.00 -20.93 -7.67
C LEU A 170 12.20 -22.15 -7.19
N ARG A 171 12.55 -22.64 -6.01
CA ARG A 171 11.80 -23.65 -5.27
C ARG A 171 10.94 -22.97 -4.20
N TYR A 172 9.67 -23.35 -4.15
CA TYR A 172 8.70 -22.79 -3.21
C TYR A 172 8.34 -23.81 -2.13
N ALA A 173 8.10 -23.30 -0.93
CA ALA A 173 7.39 -23.98 0.14
C ALA A 173 6.25 -23.06 0.59
N TYR A 174 5.06 -23.61 0.77
CA TYR A 174 3.91 -22.91 1.35
C TYR A 174 3.51 -23.60 2.65
N LEU A 175 3.50 -22.87 3.75
CA LEU A 175 3.13 -23.37 5.08
C LEU A 175 1.89 -22.63 5.60
N GLY A 176 0.81 -23.38 5.79
CA GLY A 176 -0.48 -22.87 6.30
C GLY A 176 -1.19 -23.92 7.16
N PHE A 177 -2.52 -23.86 7.20
CA PHE A 177 -3.38 -24.79 7.93
C PHE A 177 -4.31 -25.58 6.99
N GLU A 178 -4.61 -26.83 7.35
CA GLU A 178 -5.41 -27.79 6.56
C GLU A 178 -6.76 -27.25 6.05
N SER A 179 -7.45 -26.43 6.84
CA SER A 179 -8.77 -25.87 6.51
C SER A 179 -8.77 -24.90 5.31
N LEU A 180 -7.62 -24.66 4.66
CA LEU A 180 -7.43 -23.69 3.59
C LEU A 180 -7.35 -24.29 2.17
N HIS A 181 -7.46 -25.62 2.00
CA HIS A 181 -7.24 -26.28 0.70
C HIS A 181 -8.48 -26.85 0.00
N ASP A 182 -9.69 -26.60 0.51
CA ASP A 182 -10.92 -27.04 -0.16
C ASP A 182 -11.28 -26.07 -1.31
N GLU A 183 -11.22 -26.53 -2.57
CA GLU A 183 -11.48 -25.74 -3.79
C GLU A 183 -12.88 -25.10 -3.86
N LYS A 184 -13.78 -25.43 -2.92
CA LYS A 184 -15.15 -24.91 -2.84
C LYS A 184 -15.43 -23.95 -1.70
N ARG A 185 -14.43 -23.51 -0.92
CA ARG A 185 -14.66 -22.53 0.15
C ARG A 185 -13.59 -21.44 0.22
N GLU A 186 -13.87 -20.31 -0.41
CA GLU A 186 -13.33 -19.00 -0.01
C GLU A 186 -13.70 -18.64 1.46
N GLU A 187 -14.64 -19.40 2.06
CA GLU A 187 -15.31 -19.15 3.34
C GLU A 187 -14.44 -19.36 4.60
N SER A 188 -13.43 -20.23 4.60
CA SER A 188 -12.56 -20.45 5.79
C SER A 188 -11.42 -19.43 5.92
N SER A 189 -11.14 -18.67 4.86
CA SER A 189 -9.98 -17.76 4.77
C SER A 189 -10.11 -16.46 5.59
N TYR A 190 -11.25 -16.27 6.26
CA TYR A 190 -11.57 -15.01 6.95
C TYR A 190 -11.16 -14.97 8.43
N MET A 191 -10.92 -16.09 9.11
CA MET A 191 -10.64 -16.05 10.54
C MET A 191 -9.14 -15.94 10.86
N ASP A 192 -8.75 -14.77 11.34
CA ASP A 192 -7.41 -14.51 11.90
C ASP A 192 -7.14 -15.45 13.09
N PRO A 193 -6.10 -16.32 13.04
CA PRO A 193 -5.76 -17.22 14.14
C PRO A 193 -5.37 -16.49 15.42
N ASN A 194 -4.91 -15.24 15.33
CA ASN A 194 -4.60 -14.41 16.50
C ASN A 194 -5.86 -14.02 17.28
N GLN A 195 -7.03 -14.03 16.62
CA GLN A 195 -8.30 -13.58 17.21
C GLN A 195 -9.14 -14.71 17.81
N CYS A 196 -8.63 -15.96 17.83
CA CYS A 196 -9.30 -17.09 18.45
C CYS A 196 -9.03 -17.15 19.98
N PRO A 197 -10.03 -17.53 20.80
CA PRO A 197 -9.82 -17.80 22.22
C PRO A 197 -8.68 -18.81 22.43
N GLY A 198 -7.70 -18.45 23.26
CA GLY A 198 -6.53 -19.31 23.53
C GLY A 198 -5.51 -19.39 22.38
N GLY A 199 -5.66 -18.62 21.31
CA GLY A 199 -4.70 -18.55 20.20
C GLY A 199 -3.30 -18.10 20.64
N SER A 200 -3.23 -17.21 21.62
CA SER A 200 -2.01 -16.74 22.29
C SER A 200 -1.47 -17.69 23.37
N LYS A 201 -2.29 -18.64 23.86
CA LYS A 201 -1.96 -19.57 24.97
C LYS A 201 -1.86 -21.05 24.55
N GLY A 202 -1.99 -21.35 23.26
CA GLY A 202 -1.77 -22.70 22.71
C GLY A 202 -2.95 -23.68 22.81
N SER A 203 -4.16 -23.26 23.19
CA SER A 203 -5.30 -24.16 23.39
C SER A 203 -6.40 -24.10 22.31
N GLY A 204 -6.29 -23.21 21.32
CA GLY A 204 -7.27 -23.13 20.22
C GLY A 204 -7.07 -24.25 19.20
N ARG A 205 -8.02 -25.20 19.13
CA ARG A 205 -8.10 -26.23 18.07
C ARG A 205 -8.17 -25.54 16.70
N ARG A 206 -7.11 -25.66 15.90
CA ARG A 206 -7.18 -25.59 14.43
C ARG A 206 -6.45 -26.81 13.88
N GLY A 207 -6.90 -27.30 12.72
CA GLY A 207 -6.34 -28.48 12.05
C GLY A 207 -4.83 -28.38 11.79
N GLY A 208 -4.25 -29.48 11.33
CA GLY A 208 -2.81 -29.63 11.18
C GLY A 208 -2.11 -28.56 10.36
N TYR A 209 -0.80 -28.44 10.57
CA TYR A 209 0.03 -27.64 9.68
C TYR A 209 0.08 -28.31 8.32
N LEU A 210 -0.08 -27.53 7.27
CA LEU A 210 -0.05 -28.00 5.89
C LEU A 210 1.15 -27.38 5.19
N LEU A 211 2.10 -28.21 4.76
CA LEU A 211 3.25 -27.80 3.98
C LEU A 211 3.11 -28.30 2.55
N THR A 212 3.11 -27.39 1.57
CA THR A 212 3.11 -27.73 0.14
C THR A 212 4.43 -27.32 -0.49
N LEU A 213 5.10 -28.27 -1.14
CA LEU A 213 6.42 -28.09 -1.76
C LEU A 213 6.31 -28.22 -3.28
N GLY A 214 6.82 -27.23 -4.03
CA GLY A 214 6.68 -27.22 -5.48
C GLY A 214 7.52 -26.16 -6.18
N ARG A 215 7.65 -26.30 -7.51
CA ARG A 215 8.30 -25.28 -8.38
C ARG A 215 7.33 -24.22 -8.88
N GLU A 216 6.03 -24.45 -8.70
CA GLU A 216 4.96 -23.51 -8.99
C GLU A 216 4.13 -23.31 -7.72
N LEU A 217 3.65 -22.08 -7.51
CA LEU A 217 2.76 -21.80 -6.38
C LEU A 217 1.48 -22.62 -6.44
N GLY A 218 1.14 -23.26 -5.32
CA GLY A 218 -0.09 -24.04 -5.18
C GLY A 218 -0.07 -25.38 -5.93
N LYS A 219 1.02 -25.74 -6.61
CA LYS A 219 1.17 -27.04 -7.26
C LYS A 219 2.38 -27.77 -6.69
N GLY A 220 2.16 -28.98 -6.21
CA GLY A 220 3.25 -29.79 -5.67
C GLY A 220 2.77 -30.87 -4.72
N THR A 221 3.68 -31.32 -3.86
CA THR A 221 3.38 -32.34 -2.85
C THR A 221 3.03 -31.65 -1.54
N SER A 222 1.86 -31.99 -0.99
CA SER A 222 1.36 -31.48 0.28
C SER A 222 1.52 -32.49 1.39
N TYR A 223 1.95 -32.03 2.56
CA TYR A 223 2.18 -32.80 3.78
C TYR A 223 1.36 -32.18 4.90
N LEU A 224 0.56 -33.01 5.57
CA LEU A 224 -0.27 -32.61 6.71
C LEU A 224 0.36 -33.12 8.00
N PHE A 225 0.57 -32.22 8.95
CA PHE A 225 1.16 -32.52 10.25
C PHE A 225 0.12 -32.34 11.35
N ASN A 226 -0.29 -33.46 11.94
CA ASN A 226 -1.20 -33.55 13.10
C ASN A 226 -0.51 -34.22 14.30
N GLU A 227 0.81 -34.25 14.27
CA GLU A 227 1.68 -34.99 15.18
C GLU A 227 2.11 -34.15 16.40
N SER A 228 2.91 -34.73 17.29
CA SER A 228 3.43 -34.04 18.47
C SER A 228 4.31 -32.84 18.10
N GLU A 229 4.54 -31.91 19.04
CA GLU A 229 5.39 -30.73 18.80
C GLU A 229 6.81 -31.10 18.34
N GLU A 230 7.37 -32.20 18.86
CA GLU A 230 8.71 -32.70 18.51
C GLU A 230 8.74 -33.27 17.09
N GLU A 231 7.80 -34.15 16.77
CA GLU A 231 7.70 -34.77 15.44
C GLU A 231 7.47 -33.70 14.37
N LEU A 232 6.62 -32.72 14.64
CA LEU A 232 6.36 -31.59 13.75
C LEU A 232 7.66 -30.86 13.37
N ILE A 233 8.49 -30.50 14.35
CA ILE A 233 9.74 -29.77 14.09
C ILE A 233 10.72 -30.64 13.31
N HIS A 234 10.84 -31.92 13.67
CA HIS A 234 11.69 -32.86 12.95
C HIS A 234 11.26 -33.04 11.49
N SER A 235 9.96 -33.23 11.25
CA SER A 235 9.37 -33.37 9.92
C SER A 235 9.59 -32.09 9.09
N LEU A 236 9.29 -30.91 9.65
CA LEU A 236 9.52 -29.63 8.98
C LEU A 236 11.00 -29.43 8.63
N ASN A 237 11.91 -29.66 9.58
CA ASN A 237 13.35 -29.55 9.32
C ASN A 237 13.82 -30.52 8.23
N ARG A 238 13.31 -31.75 8.20
CA ARG A 238 13.62 -32.74 7.16
C ARG A 238 13.15 -32.25 5.79
N HIS A 239 11.90 -31.85 5.66
CA HIS A 239 11.35 -31.33 4.40
C HIS A 239 12.08 -30.07 3.92
N MET A 240 12.39 -29.13 4.82
CA MET A 240 13.15 -27.92 4.50
C MET A 240 14.57 -28.23 4.03
N LYS A 241 15.19 -29.30 4.54
CA LYS A 241 16.52 -29.74 4.11
C LYS A 241 16.49 -30.48 2.76
N ASP A 242 15.54 -31.40 2.60
CA ASP A 242 15.48 -32.28 1.42
C ASP A 242 15.01 -31.53 0.17
N TRP A 243 14.00 -30.66 0.32
CA TRP A 243 13.52 -29.82 -0.78
C TRP A 243 14.35 -28.55 -0.97
N ASP A 244 14.87 -27.98 0.13
CA ASP A 244 15.68 -26.76 0.16
C ASP A 244 15.02 -25.56 -0.58
N PRO A 245 13.83 -25.12 -0.16
CA PRO A 245 13.07 -24.06 -0.83
C PRO A 245 13.77 -22.68 -0.78
N ASP A 246 13.78 -21.95 -1.89
CA ASP A 246 14.31 -20.58 -1.93
C ASP A 246 13.36 -19.57 -1.29
N ILE A 247 12.05 -19.83 -1.41
CA ILE A 247 10.99 -19.00 -0.86
C ILE A 247 10.07 -19.83 0.02
N LEU A 248 9.91 -19.40 1.27
CA LEU A 248 8.91 -19.90 2.20
C LEU A 248 7.77 -18.90 2.31
N LEU A 249 6.62 -19.28 1.78
CA LEU A 249 5.37 -18.55 1.88
C LEU A 249 4.56 -19.06 3.06
N THR A 250 3.90 -18.13 3.74
CA THR A 250 3.05 -18.47 4.87
C THR A 250 1.79 -17.64 4.89
N ASP A 251 0.71 -18.22 5.41
CA ASP A 251 -0.45 -17.47 5.86
C ASP A 251 -0.32 -17.20 7.36
N TRP A 252 -0.18 -15.93 7.77
CA TRP A 252 0.04 -15.54 9.18
C TRP A 252 1.39 -16.00 9.74
N GLY A 253 2.42 -16.05 8.89
CA GLY A 253 3.79 -16.38 9.27
C GLY A 253 4.36 -15.49 10.37
N ASP A 254 4.22 -14.18 10.20
CA ASP A 254 4.85 -13.19 11.08
C ASP A 254 4.16 -13.11 12.43
N SER A 255 2.82 -13.12 12.44
CA SER A 255 2.01 -12.98 13.66
C SER A 255 1.81 -14.29 14.41
N TYR A 256 1.75 -15.43 13.71
CA TYR A 256 1.26 -16.67 14.32
C TYR A 256 2.19 -17.89 14.10
N ILE A 257 2.38 -18.32 12.85
CA ILE A 257 3.05 -19.61 12.56
C ILE A 257 4.50 -19.60 13.05
N MET A 258 5.31 -18.62 12.66
CA MET A 258 6.73 -18.59 13.02
C MET A 258 6.95 -18.37 14.53
N PRO A 259 6.25 -17.42 15.21
CA PRO A 259 6.33 -17.32 16.67
C PRO A 259 5.98 -18.62 17.38
N ARG A 260 4.95 -19.33 16.91
CA ARG A 260 4.47 -20.57 17.52
C ARG A 260 5.45 -21.73 17.31
N LEU A 261 5.98 -21.88 16.09
CA LEU A 261 7.04 -22.86 15.83
C LEU A 261 8.26 -22.56 16.71
N GLN A 262 8.64 -21.29 16.89
CA GLN A 262 9.75 -20.92 17.77
C GLN A 262 9.46 -21.28 19.23
N MET A 263 8.22 -21.12 19.69
CA MET A 263 7.80 -21.56 21.02
C MET A 263 7.93 -23.09 21.17
N HIS A 264 7.48 -23.86 20.17
CA HIS A 264 7.63 -25.32 20.15
C HIS A 264 9.11 -25.73 20.17
N SER A 265 9.95 -25.03 19.40
CA SER A 265 11.41 -25.24 19.38
C SER A 265 12.04 -25.00 20.75
N ASN A 266 11.66 -23.91 21.42
CA ASN A 266 12.18 -23.59 22.76
C ASN A 266 11.72 -24.60 23.83
N ARG A 267 10.50 -25.15 23.69
CA ARG A 267 9.94 -26.14 24.64
C ARG A 267 10.56 -27.52 24.49
N THR A 268 10.77 -27.95 23.25
CA THR A 268 11.30 -29.28 22.92
C THR A 268 12.84 -29.31 22.94
N GLY A 269 13.49 -28.16 22.83
CA GLY A 269 14.94 -28.06 22.68
C GLY A 269 15.45 -28.39 21.26
N ILE A 270 14.55 -28.65 20.31
CA ILE A 270 14.90 -28.97 18.93
C ILE A 270 14.95 -27.66 18.12
N PRO A 271 16.08 -27.26 17.52
CA PRO A 271 16.19 -25.99 16.79
C PRO A 271 15.41 -26.02 15.47
N LEU A 272 14.81 -24.89 15.09
CA LEU A 272 14.24 -24.67 13.75
C LEU A 272 15.33 -24.30 12.75
N LEU A 273 15.53 -25.14 11.73
CA LEU A 273 16.60 -25.01 10.74
C LEU A 273 16.10 -24.40 9.43
N PHE A 274 15.36 -23.29 9.53
CA PHE A 274 14.74 -22.66 8.35
C PHE A 274 15.73 -21.77 7.58
N SER A 275 16.60 -21.02 8.27
CA SER A 275 17.65 -20.24 7.61
C SER A 275 18.76 -21.14 7.07
N ARG A 276 19.31 -20.79 5.89
CA ARG A 276 20.51 -21.44 5.35
C ARG A 276 21.78 -20.99 6.08
N ASP A 277 21.77 -19.80 6.67
CA ASP A 277 22.84 -19.32 7.56
C ASP A 277 22.60 -19.81 9.01
N PRO A 278 23.36 -20.80 9.50
CA PRO A 278 23.16 -21.35 10.84
C PRO A 278 23.61 -20.39 11.95
N GLN A 279 24.46 -19.39 11.65
CA GLN A 279 24.98 -18.46 12.65
C GLN A 279 23.96 -17.38 13.01
N ARG A 280 23.05 -17.06 12.07
CA ARG A 280 22.06 -15.98 12.22
C ARG A 280 20.68 -16.46 12.67
N GLY A 281 20.33 -17.72 12.42
CA GLY A 281 19.01 -18.27 12.77
C GLY A 281 17.86 -17.47 12.14
N MET A 282 16.77 -17.24 12.87
CA MET A 282 15.66 -16.38 12.44
C MET A 282 15.74 -15.04 13.16
N ALA A 283 15.73 -13.93 12.41
CA ALA A 283 15.66 -12.60 12.99
C ALA A 283 14.20 -12.12 13.11
N SER A 284 13.91 -11.29 14.10
CA SER A 284 12.59 -10.70 14.30
C SER A 284 12.66 -9.21 14.57
N ALA A 285 11.64 -8.48 14.14
CA ALA A 285 11.41 -7.10 14.58
C ALA A 285 10.03 -6.95 15.24
N SER A 286 9.87 -5.88 16.01
CA SER A 286 8.61 -5.57 16.69
C SER A 286 7.48 -5.27 15.69
N HIS A 287 6.24 -5.54 16.12
CA HIS A 287 5.04 -5.08 15.42
C HIS A 287 5.00 -3.55 15.36
N ARG A 288 4.24 -3.01 14.42
CA ARG A 288 4.09 -1.56 14.25
C ARG A 288 2.67 -1.20 13.86
N THR A 289 2.20 -0.11 14.44
CA THR A 289 0.99 0.57 14.03
C THR A 289 1.36 1.89 13.39
N TYR A 290 0.74 2.24 12.25
CA TYR A 290 1.02 3.49 11.54
C TYR A 290 -0.25 4.10 10.96
N PHE A 291 -0.29 5.43 10.88
CA PHE A 291 -1.37 6.18 10.26
C PHE A 291 -1.12 6.37 8.77
N SER A 292 -2.12 6.14 7.94
CA SER A 292 -2.09 6.36 6.49
C SER A 292 -3.50 6.62 5.98
N TYR A 293 -3.67 7.67 5.16
CA TYR A 293 -4.95 8.01 4.53
C TYR A 293 -6.15 8.09 5.49
N GLY A 294 -5.99 8.75 6.65
CA GLY A 294 -7.08 8.87 7.62
C GLY A 294 -7.33 7.63 8.47
N GLN A 295 -6.56 6.55 8.26
CA GLN A 295 -6.77 5.27 8.92
C GLN A 295 -5.50 4.78 9.61
N ILE A 296 -5.70 4.02 10.68
CA ILE A 296 -4.63 3.34 11.39
C ILE A 296 -4.50 1.93 10.82
N HIS A 297 -3.26 1.48 10.61
CA HIS A 297 -2.93 0.17 10.06
C HIS A 297 -1.99 -0.56 11.01
N TYR A 298 -2.27 -1.83 11.23
CA TYR A 298 -1.40 -2.74 11.98
C TYR A 298 -0.52 -3.56 11.04
N ARG A 299 0.72 -3.80 11.45
CA ARG A 299 1.66 -4.72 10.81
C ARG A 299 2.32 -5.60 11.86
N ALA A 300 2.18 -6.91 11.68
CA ALA A 300 2.79 -7.89 12.57
C ALA A 300 4.32 -7.82 12.54
N GLY A 301 4.94 -8.20 13.67
CA GLY A 301 6.38 -8.22 13.84
C GLY A 301 7.06 -9.17 12.85
N PRO A 302 7.86 -8.66 11.90
CA PRO A 302 8.31 -9.46 10.78
C PRO A 302 9.38 -10.48 11.16
N ARG A 303 9.37 -11.61 10.47
CA ARG A 303 10.32 -12.72 10.65
C ARG A 303 11.19 -12.85 9.41
N PHE A 304 12.50 -12.74 9.58
CA PHE A 304 13.47 -12.79 8.50
C PHE A 304 14.29 -14.08 8.58
N LEU A 305 14.41 -14.74 7.43
CA LEU A 305 15.35 -15.85 7.24
C LEU A 305 16.59 -15.35 6.50
N PHE A 306 17.70 -16.05 6.63
CA PHE A 306 18.96 -15.69 5.99
C PHE A 306 19.35 -16.76 4.96
N GLY A 307 19.54 -16.32 3.72
CA GLY A 307 19.76 -17.20 2.58
C GLY A 307 18.49 -17.89 2.06
N ARG A 308 17.33 -17.64 2.68
CA ARG A 308 15.99 -17.97 2.15
C ARG A 308 15.08 -16.76 2.32
N LEU A 309 14.04 -16.66 1.50
CA LEU A 309 13.07 -15.57 1.58
C LEU A 309 11.81 -16.04 2.30
N HIS A 310 11.52 -15.50 3.48
CA HIS A 310 10.21 -15.68 4.12
C HIS A 310 9.25 -14.56 3.73
N LEU A 311 8.10 -14.93 3.13
CA LEU A 311 7.08 -14.00 2.66
C LEU A 311 5.72 -14.36 3.27
N ASP A 312 5.22 -13.50 4.16
CA ASP A 312 3.88 -13.63 4.72
C ASP A 312 2.84 -12.97 3.80
N THR A 313 1.92 -13.78 3.26
CA THR A 313 0.88 -13.35 2.32
C THR A 313 -0.17 -12.46 3.00
N ARG A 314 -0.39 -12.65 4.31
CA ARG A 314 -1.40 -11.93 5.11
C ARG A 314 -0.83 -10.63 5.68
N ASN A 315 0.48 -10.57 5.93
CA ASN A 315 1.19 -9.38 6.38
C ASN A 315 1.81 -8.54 5.22
N SER A 316 1.38 -8.76 3.97
CA SER A 316 1.91 -8.03 2.80
C SER A 316 0.83 -7.32 1.98
N PHE A 317 0.92 -5.98 1.93
CA PHE A 317 0.07 -5.16 1.07
C PHE A 317 0.34 -5.46 -0.42
N THR A 318 1.61 -5.49 -0.82
CA THR A 318 2.02 -5.66 -2.21
C THR A 318 1.58 -7.01 -2.76
N ILE A 319 1.81 -8.10 -2.01
CA ILE A 319 1.39 -9.44 -2.45
C ILE A 319 -0.13 -9.52 -2.59
N ARG A 320 -0.87 -8.97 -1.61
CA ARG A 320 -2.35 -8.97 -1.64
C ARG A 320 -2.93 -8.30 -2.89
N HIS A 321 -2.26 -7.29 -3.45
CA HIS A 321 -2.81 -6.47 -4.53
C HIS A 321 -2.15 -6.71 -5.89
N SER A 322 -0.94 -7.24 -5.90
CA SER A 322 -0.14 -7.42 -7.12
C SER A 322 0.53 -8.79 -7.24
N GLN A 323 0.22 -9.71 -6.31
CA GLN A 323 0.79 -11.05 -6.22
C GLN A 323 2.33 -11.02 -6.11
N LEU A 324 3.00 -12.17 -6.27
CA LEU A 324 4.46 -12.23 -6.17
C LEU A 324 5.15 -11.53 -7.35
N GLU A 325 4.62 -11.63 -8.56
CA GLU A 325 5.20 -10.94 -9.73
C GLU A 325 5.28 -9.42 -9.53
N GLY A 326 4.24 -8.81 -8.95
CA GLY A 326 4.27 -7.40 -8.60
C GLY A 326 5.25 -7.06 -7.47
N LEU A 327 5.38 -7.95 -6.46
CA LEU A 327 6.37 -7.84 -5.40
C LEU A 327 7.81 -7.86 -5.95
N PHE A 328 8.10 -8.79 -6.87
CA PHE A 328 9.42 -8.91 -7.47
C PHE A 328 9.76 -7.69 -8.31
N GLU A 329 8.82 -7.22 -9.12
CA GLU A 329 8.98 -6.03 -9.96
C GLU A 329 9.30 -4.78 -9.13
N ILE A 330 8.51 -4.51 -8.09
CA ILE A 330 8.74 -3.32 -7.26
C ILE A 330 10.03 -3.47 -6.42
N GLY A 331 10.35 -4.68 -5.94
CA GLY A 331 11.59 -4.96 -5.22
C GLY A 331 12.84 -4.74 -6.07
N ARG A 332 12.81 -5.16 -7.34
CA ARG A 332 13.87 -4.92 -8.34
C ARG A 332 14.06 -3.43 -8.60
N VAL A 333 12.98 -2.71 -8.94
CA VAL A 333 13.04 -1.28 -9.28
C VAL A 333 13.43 -0.41 -8.08
N ALA A 334 12.89 -0.69 -6.90
CA ALA A 334 13.22 0.06 -5.69
C ALA A 334 14.48 -0.45 -4.98
N LYS A 335 15.12 -1.51 -5.49
CA LYS A 335 16.32 -2.16 -4.90
C LYS A 335 16.14 -2.53 -3.44
N ILE A 336 14.94 -3.00 -3.07
CA ILE A 336 14.60 -3.41 -1.71
C ILE A 336 14.57 -4.94 -1.65
N PRO A 337 15.30 -5.60 -0.72
CA PRO A 337 15.20 -7.04 -0.51
C PRO A 337 13.75 -7.51 -0.34
N PHE A 338 13.36 -8.64 -0.95
CA PHE A 338 11.93 -9.01 -1.04
C PHE A 338 11.28 -9.24 0.31
N GLN A 339 12.02 -9.80 1.28
CA GLN A 339 11.49 -9.97 2.64
C GLN A 339 11.08 -8.62 3.25
N ARG A 340 11.82 -7.54 2.95
CA ARG A 340 11.51 -6.21 3.43
C ARG A 340 10.43 -5.54 2.58
N VAL A 341 10.50 -5.62 1.24
CA VAL A 341 9.51 -4.96 0.37
C VAL A 341 8.09 -5.52 0.58
N ALA A 342 7.99 -6.80 0.95
CA ALA A 342 6.72 -7.43 1.32
C ALA A 342 6.08 -6.77 2.55
N ARG A 343 6.89 -6.15 3.41
CA ARG A 343 6.50 -5.63 4.74
C ARG A 343 6.74 -4.14 4.87
N THR A 344 6.92 -3.41 3.77
CA THR A 344 7.03 -1.95 3.77
C THR A 344 5.84 -1.31 3.10
N THR A 345 5.59 -0.03 3.39
CA THR A 345 4.62 0.75 2.62
C THR A 345 5.16 1.02 1.22
N ILE A 346 4.27 1.22 0.26
CA ILE A 346 4.64 1.59 -1.10
C ILE A 346 5.44 2.89 -1.17
N GLY A 347 5.15 3.86 -0.28
CA GLY A 347 5.94 5.08 -0.15
C GLY A 347 7.41 4.80 0.18
N THR A 348 7.72 3.70 0.89
CA THR A 348 9.11 3.28 1.12
C THR A 348 9.80 2.88 -0.19
N SER A 349 9.09 2.20 -1.09
CA SER A 349 9.62 1.84 -2.41
C SER A 349 9.94 3.08 -3.24
N LEU A 350 9.04 4.07 -3.27
CA LEU A 350 9.29 5.36 -3.94
C LEU A 350 10.50 6.10 -3.34
N SER A 351 10.58 6.13 -2.00
CA SER A 351 11.71 6.74 -1.29
C SER A 351 13.03 6.10 -1.68
N SER A 352 13.04 4.77 -1.82
CA SER A 352 14.24 4.02 -2.19
C SER A 352 14.73 4.41 -3.58
N ILE A 353 13.82 4.54 -4.55
CA ILE A 353 14.13 4.98 -5.92
C ILE A 353 14.71 6.41 -5.91
N GLN A 354 14.14 7.29 -5.09
CA GLN A 354 14.62 8.67 -4.93
C GLN A 354 16.00 8.72 -4.23
N GLN A 355 16.21 7.90 -3.20
CA GLN A 355 17.50 7.79 -2.52
C GLN A 355 18.58 7.25 -3.46
N GLU A 356 18.27 6.22 -4.25
CA GLU A 356 19.17 5.73 -5.27
C GLU A 356 19.55 6.85 -6.24
N TRP A 357 18.56 7.55 -6.81
CA TRP A 357 18.82 8.64 -7.74
C TRP A 357 19.70 9.72 -7.11
N ALA A 358 19.45 10.10 -5.85
CA ALA A 358 20.24 11.09 -5.14
C ALA A 358 21.69 10.63 -4.93
N VAL A 359 21.91 9.36 -4.55
CA VAL A 359 23.26 8.77 -4.43
C VAL A 359 23.99 8.81 -5.78
N GLN A 360 23.33 8.39 -6.86
CA GLN A 360 23.92 8.34 -8.21
C GLN A 360 24.22 9.73 -8.82
N ASN A 361 23.60 10.79 -8.30
CA ASN A 361 23.76 12.16 -8.78
C ASN A 361 24.51 13.06 -7.77
N ASP A 362 25.21 12.44 -6.80
CA ASP A 362 26.03 13.10 -5.78
C ASP A 362 25.29 14.07 -4.87
N TYR A 363 23.98 13.88 -4.67
CA TYR A 363 23.20 14.68 -3.73
C TYR A 363 23.34 14.18 -2.29
N LEU A 364 23.43 15.12 -1.36
CA LEU A 364 23.33 14.87 0.07
C LEU A 364 21.89 14.49 0.43
N ILE A 365 21.72 13.34 1.09
CA ILE A 365 20.42 12.89 1.58
C ILE A 365 20.31 13.27 3.06
N PRO A 366 19.41 14.19 3.42
CA PRO A 366 19.27 14.62 4.81
C PRO A 366 18.76 13.48 5.68
N MET A 367 19.25 13.46 6.93
CA MET A 367 18.77 12.56 7.98
C MET A 367 17.40 12.97 8.50
N ASP A 368 17.16 14.29 8.60
CA ASP A 368 15.86 14.81 8.99
C ASP A 368 14.84 14.56 7.89
N LYS A 369 13.73 13.94 8.28
CA LYS A 369 12.63 13.56 7.39
C LYS A 369 11.52 14.61 7.37
N GLY A 370 11.52 15.56 8.31
CA GLY A 370 10.56 16.64 8.40
C GLY A 370 11.13 17.92 7.83
N GLN A 371 10.76 18.25 6.60
CA GLN A 371 10.93 19.63 6.12
C GLN A 371 9.80 20.46 6.72
N THR A 372 10.15 21.49 7.49
CA THR A 372 9.19 22.50 7.91
C THR A 372 8.81 23.35 6.71
N GLU A 373 7.53 23.64 6.61
CA GLU A 373 6.99 24.65 5.71
C GLU A 373 7.66 26.00 5.95
N ASP A 374 7.83 26.78 4.89
CA ASP A 374 8.26 28.17 5.03
C ASP A 374 7.18 29.01 5.72
N PHE A 375 7.55 30.09 6.39
CA PHE A 375 6.57 30.95 7.05
C PHE A 375 5.64 31.61 6.00
N ARG A 376 4.32 31.49 6.21
CA ARG A 376 3.28 32.06 5.35
C ARG A 376 2.28 32.89 6.16
N GLN A 377 1.62 33.84 5.48
CA GLN A 377 0.52 34.59 6.08
C GLN A 377 -0.77 33.75 6.11
N GLY A 378 -1.70 34.08 7.02
CA GLY A 378 -2.90 33.27 7.25
C GLY A 378 -3.87 33.20 6.06
N ASP A 379 -3.96 34.26 5.27
CA ASP A 379 -4.75 34.32 4.03
C ASP A 379 -4.17 33.42 2.93
N GLU A 380 -2.84 33.35 2.85
CA GLU A 380 -2.13 32.44 1.95
C GLU A 380 -2.40 30.98 2.30
N LEU A 381 -2.44 30.64 3.60
CA LEU A 381 -2.81 29.28 4.05
C LEU A 381 -4.23 28.90 3.64
N ILE A 382 -5.22 29.79 3.81
CA ILE A 382 -6.62 29.53 3.45
C ILE A 382 -6.81 29.35 1.94
N SER A 383 -6.03 30.08 1.13
CA SER A 383 -6.12 29.99 -0.33
C SER A 383 -5.37 28.79 -0.91
N SER A 384 -4.25 28.39 -0.31
CA SER A 384 -3.38 27.29 -0.78
C SER A 384 -3.79 25.91 -0.26
N ASP A 385 -4.31 25.80 0.97
CA ASP A 385 -4.76 24.55 1.58
C ASP A 385 -6.13 24.11 1.03
N ARG A 386 -6.11 23.76 -0.26
CA ARG A 386 -7.25 23.28 -1.02
C ARG A 386 -6.91 21.95 -1.67
N GLY A 387 -7.77 20.96 -1.47
CA GLY A 387 -7.67 19.66 -2.14
C GLY A 387 -7.98 19.71 -3.64
N GLY A 388 -8.10 18.52 -4.23
CA GLY A 388 -8.61 18.37 -5.59
C GLY A 388 -10.04 18.90 -5.74
N LEU A 389 -10.41 19.26 -6.97
CA LEU A 389 -11.73 19.82 -7.26
C LEU A 389 -12.78 18.72 -7.26
N VAL A 390 -13.92 19.01 -6.62
CA VAL A 390 -15.10 18.17 -6.62
C VAL A 390 -16.29 19.05 -6.97
N TYR A 391 -16.97 18.70 -8.05
CA TYR A 391 -18.26 19.30 -8.36
C TYR A 391 -19.35 18.50 -7.66
N GLU A 392 -20.41 19.17 -7.23
CA GLU A 392 -21.58 18.45 -6.73
C GLU A 392 -22.30 17.79 -7.92
N PRO A 393 -22.67 16.50 -7.80
CA PRO A 393 -23.35 15.82 -8.90
C PRO A 393 -24.80 16.33 -9.03
N GLU A 394 -25.29 16.40 -10.27
CA GLU A 394 -26.72 16.53 -10.51
C GLU A 394 -27.45 15.27 -10.02
N ILE A 395 -28.16 15.38 -8.88
CA ILE A 395 -28.81 14.26 -8.21
C ILE A 395 -29.92 13.68 -9.08
N GLY A 396 -29.99 12.36 -9.17
CA GLY A 396 -31.06 11.65 -9.86
C GLY A 396 -30.56 10.61 -10.85
N TRP A 397 -31.48 10.16 -11.69
CA TRP A 397 -31.24 9.18 -12.75
C TRP A 397 -30.94 9.88 -14.07
N HIS A 398 -29.91 9.43 -14.77
CA HIS A 398 -29.45 10.01 -16.03
C HIS A 398 -29.20 8.93 -17.09
N GLU A 399 -29.44 9.28 -18.36
CA GLU A 399 -29.16 8.47 -19.56
C GLU A 399 -28.25 9.26 -20.51
N ASP A 400 -27.78 8.64 -21.60
CA ASP A 400 -26.93 9.28 -22.62
C ASP A 400 -25.71 10.01 -22.02
N LEU A 401 -25.01 9.29 -21.14
CA LEU A 401 -23.87 9.80 -20.40
C LEU A 401 -22.61 9.01 -20.75
N ILE A 402 -21.48 9.70 -20.80
CA ILE A 402 -20.14 9.13 -20.90
C ILE A 402 -19.31 9.51 -19.68
N GLU A 403 -18.30 8.68 -19.40
CA GLU A 403 -17.29 8.97 -18.39
C GLU A 403 -15.90 8.97 -19.00
N PHE A 404 -15.13 9.99 -18.62
CA PHE A 404 -13.70 10.07 -18.84
C PHE A 404 -12.97 10.08 -17.50
N ASP A 405 -11.75 9.56 -17.49
CA ASP A 405 -10.84 9.58 -16.34
C ASP A 405 -9.43 9.96 -16.78
N PHE A 406 -8.78 10.89 -16.09
CA PHE A 406 -7.40 11.27 -16.41
C PHE A 406 -6.44 10.13 -16.08
N VAL A 407 -5.64 9.70 -17.06
CA VAL A 407 -4.76 8.54 -16.88
C VAL A 407 -3.59 8.91 -15.96
N SER A 408 -3.65 8.49 -14.69
CA SER A 408 -2.60 8.78 -13.71
C SER A 408 -2.33 10.29 -13.57
N MET A 409 -3.42 11.06 -13.43
CA MET A 409 -3.43 12.52 -13.40
C MET A 409 -2.31 13.14 -12.56
N TYR A 410 -2.20 12.81 -11.27
CA TYR A 410 -1.23 13.43 -10.38
C TYR A 410 0.24 13.13 -10.75
N PRO A 411 0.67 11.89 -11.01
CA PRO A 411 1.99 11.63 -11.55
C PRO A 411 2.29 12.41 -12.84
N GLU A 412 1.35 12.47 -13.79
CA GLU A 412 1.53 13.20 -15.05
C GLU A 412 1.67 14.71 -14.80
N ILE A 413 0.87 15.29 -13.88
CA ILE A 413 1.03 16.69 -13.42
C ILE A 413 2.42 16.93 -12.85
N MET A 414 2.88 16.07 -11.93
CA MET A 414 4.20 16.20 -11.32
C MET A 414 5.30 16.19 -12.37
N ILE A 415 5.24 15.25 -13.32
CA ILE A 415 6.25 15.09 -14.38
C ILE A 415 6.21 16.29 -15.34
N ARG A 416 5.02 16.68 -15.81
CA ARG A 416 4.82 17.71 -16.84
C ARG A 416 5.18 19.10 -16.31
N HIS A 417 4.73 19.43 -15.12
CA HIS A 417 4.92 20.76 -14.52
C HIS A 417 6.16 20.84 -13.62
N ASN A 418 6.98 19.79 -13.57
CA ASN A 418 8.20 19.71 -12.75
C ASN A 418 7.93 19.95 -11.25
N VAL A 419 6.78 19.46 -10.74
CA VAL A 419 6.39 19.67 -9.34
C VAL A 419 7.26 18.78 -8.44
N THR A 420 8.17 19.40 -7.71
CA THR A 420 9.11 18.75 -6.80
C THR A 420 9.51 19.73 -5.69
N PRO A 421 9.86 19.29 -4.48
CA PRO A 421 10.19 20.19 -3.38
C PRO A 421 11.30 21.20 -3.68
N GLU A 422 12.35 20.78 -4.37
CA GLU A 422 13.56 21.56 -4.62
C GLU A 422 13.49 22.47 -5.86
N ALA A 423 12.37 22.44 -6.59
CA ALA A 423 12.10 23.32 -7.72
C ALA A 423 11.07 24.41 -7.37
N ILE A 424 10.41 24.32 -6.22
CA ILE A 424 9.38 25.27 -5.80
C ILE A 424 10.05 26.52 -5.23
N ASN A 425 9.45 27.66 -5.56
CA ASN A 425 9.85 28.99 -5.09
C ASN A 425 11.34 29.31 -5.35
N CYS A 426 11.89 28.80 -6.45
CA CYS A 426 13.28 29.04 -6.82
C CYS A 426 13.56 30.52 -7.15
N ASP A 427 14.77 31.01 -6.86
CA ASP A 427 15.14 32.41 -7.13
C ASP A 427 15.13 32.77 -8.63
N CYS A 428 15.32 31.78 -9.51
CA CYS A 428 15.55 32.02 -10.94
C CYS A 428 14.30 32.09 -11.83
N CYS A 429 13.12 31.68 -11.34
CA CYS A 429 11.90 31.60 -12.18
C CYS A 429 10.66 32.19 -11.48
N PRO A 430 10.69 33.44 -10.98
CA PRO A 430 9.56 34.03 -10.27
C PRO A 430 8.27 34.14 -11.12
N ASP A 431 8.42 34.22 -12.45
CA ASP A 431 7.30 34.39 -13.39
C ASP A 431 6.61 33.07 -13.78
N ASN A 432 7.17 31.90 -13.43
CA ASN A 432 6.54 30.61 -13.73
C ASN A 432 5.54 30.21 -12.65
N LYS A 433 4.48 31.00 -12.53
CA LYS A 433 3.46 30.87 -11.49
C LYS A 433 2.64 29.58 -11.61
N VAL A 434 2.28 29.04 -10.45
CA VAL A 434 1.30 27.98 -10.31
C VAL A 434 -0.10 28.62 -10.33
N PRO A 435 -1.11 28.01 -10.97
CA PRO A 435 -2.47 28.53 -10.98
C PRO A 435 -3.03 28.74 -9.57
N GLU A 436 -3.85 29.76 -9.37
CA GLU A 436 -4.62 30.06 -8.14
C GLU A 436 -3.82 30.36 -6.85
N ILE A 437 -2.51 30.07 -6.81
CA ILE A 437 -1.67 30.20 -5.61
C ILE A 437 -0.39 31.00 -5.89
N SER A 438 0.30 31.43 -4.84
CA SER A 438 1.47 32.31 -4.90
C SER A 438 2.75 31.65 -5.44
N HIS A 439 2.79 30.31 -5.39
CA HIS A 439 3.98 29.52 -5.71
C HIS A 439 4.41 29.60 -7.18
N HIS A 440 5.70 29.34 -7.41
CA HIS A 440 6.27 29.20 -8.76
C HIS A 440 7.21 28.00 -8.83
N ILE A 441 7.44 27.50 -10.05
CA ILE A 441 8.25 26.30 -10.27
C ILE A 441 9.44 26.60 -11.17
N CYS A 442 10.60 26.04 -10.85
CA CYS A 442 11.81 26.15 -11.65
C CYS A 442 11.65 25.52 -13.04
N ARG A 443 12.09 26.25 -14.09
CA ARG A 443 12.17 25.74 -15.47
C ARG A 443 13.56 25.21 -15.84
N HIS A 444 14.59 25.58 -15.09
CA HIS A 444 15.98 25.26 -15.41
C HIS A 444 16.46 23.93 -14.80
N ARG A 445 15.98 23.60 -13.59
CA ARG A 445 16.36 22.39 -12.86
C ARG A 445 15.22 21.37 -12.91
N LYS A 446 15.45 20.22 -13.54
CA LYS A 446 14.50 19.11 -13.48
C LYS A 446 14.60 18.38 -12.14
N GLY A 447 13.48 18.26 -11.46
CA GLY A 447 13.36 17.71 -10.12
C GLY A 447 13.54 16.20 -9.97
N ILE A 448 13.84 15.76 -8.75
CA ILE A 448 13.92 14.34 -8.36
C ILE A 448 12.61 13.61 -8.59
N ILE A 449 11.46 14.23 -8.27
CA ILE A 449 10.14 13.60 -8.39
C ILE A 449 9.84 13.28 -9.88
N PRO A 450 9.90 14.24 -10.82
CA PRO A 450 9.77 13.95 -12.26
C PRO A 450 10.78 12.91 -12.77
N GLN A 451 12.04 12.97 -12.33
CA GLN A 451 13.08 12.06 -12.81
C GLN A 451 12.87 10.62 -12.37
N THR A 452 12.30 10.42 -11.18
CA THR A 452 12.08 9.09 -10.60
C THR A 452 10.70 8.51 -10.96
N LEU A 453 9.68 9.36 -11.16
CA LEU A 453 8.33 8.91 -11.54
C LEU A 453 8.18 8.62 -13.03
N ALA A 454 8.83 9.39 -13.92
CA ALA A 454 8.66 9.23 -15.37
C ALA A 454 9.02 7.82 -15.87
N PRO A 455 10.10 7.16 -15.41
CA PRO A 455 10.39 5.77 -15.76
C PRO A 455 9.29 4.80 -15.32
N ILE A 456 8.69 5.00 -14.14
CA ILE A 456 7.61 4.15 -13.60
C ILE A 456 6.35 4.28 -14.46
N VAL A 457 5.94 5.53 -14.77
CA VAL A 457 4.79 5.82 -15.63
C VAL A 457 4.98 5.19 -17.01
N LYS A 458 6.17 5.38 -17.61
CA LYS A 458 6.52 4.79 -18.91
C LYS A 458 6.46 3.26 -18.86
N LYS A 459 7.08 2.62 -17.87
CA LYS A 459 7.11 1.15 -17.75
C LYS A 459 5.71 0.57 -17.56
N ARG A 460 4.88 1.19 -16.73
CA ARG A 460 3.47 0.81 -16.54
C ARG A 460 2.66 0.94 -17.85
N ARG A 461 2.85 2.02 -18.60
CA ARG A 461 2.19 2.23 -19.91
C ARG A 461 2.54 1.10 -20.89
N LEU A 462 3.82 0.72 -20.96
CA LEU A 462 4.29 -0.38 -21.82
C LEU A 462 3.66 -1.72 -21.40
N TYR A 463 3.54 -2.02 -20.09
CA TYR A 463 2.81 -3.22 -19.65
C TYR A 463 1.35 -3.21 -20.07
N LYS A 464 0.65 -2.08 -19.92
CA LYS A 464 -0.75 -1.94 -20.38
C LYS A 464 -0.88 -2.19 -21.89
N GLN A 465 0.05 -1.69 -22.70
CA GLN A 465 0.09 -1.95 -24.14
C GLN A 465 0.27 -3.44 -24.45
N ARG A 466 1.20 -4.13 -23.76
CA ARG A 466 1.40 -5.58 -23.92
C ARG A 466 0.17 -6.40 -23.51
N ILE A 467 -0.54 -5.97 -22.47
CA ILE A 467 -1.80 -6.62 -22.04
C ILE A 467 -2.89 -6.44 -23.10
N ALA A 468 -3.03 -5.23 -23.65
CA ALA A 468 -4.00 -4.94 -24.70
C ALA A 468 -3.70 -5.70 -26.00
N ALA A 469 -2.42 -5.94 -26.30
CA ALA A 469 -1.97 -6.75 -27.43
C ALA A 469 -2.05 -8.28 -27.19
N ASP A 470 -2.71 -8.71 -26.11
CA ASP A 470 -2.90 -10.12 -25.73
C ASP A 470 -1.61 -10.97 -25.67
N HIS A 471 -0.50 -10.37 -25.21
CA HIS A 471 0.79 -11.05 -25.12
C HIS A 471 0.73 -12.34 -24.25
N PRO A 472 1.50 -13.41 -24.56
CA PRO A 472 1.51 -14.65 -23.77
C PRO A 472 1.70 -14.45 -22.26
N ASN A 473 2.55 -13.49 -21.88
CA ASN A 473 2.83 -13.14 -20.48
C ASN A 473 1.86 -12.11 -19.87
N LYS A 474 0.67 -11.90 -20.45
CA LYS A 474 -0.29 -10.87 -19.98
C LYS A 474 -0.63 -10.97 -18.50
N ALA A 475 -0.70 -12.16 -17.93
CA ALA A 475 -0.97 -12.36 -16.50
C ALA A 475 0.13 -11.76 -15.63
N VAL A 476 1.39 -11.99 -15.99
CA VAL A 476 2.56 -11.41 -15.32
C VAL A 476 2.55 -9.89 -15.44
N TYR A 477 2.34 -9.36 -16.65
CA TYR A 477 2.28 -7.90 -16.85
C TYR A 477 1.13 -7.24 -16.09
N ARG A 478 -0.02 -7.92 -15.90
CA ARG A 478 -1.11 -7.41 -15.06
C ARG A 478 -0.63 -7.22 -13.62
N CYS A 479 0.00 -8.24 -13.03
CA CYS A 479 0.56 -8.17 -11.69
C CYS A 479 1.59 -7.03 -11.55
N ARG A 480 2.56 -6.94 -12.48
CA ARG A 480 3.58 -5.88 -12.50
C ARG A 480 2.97 -4.48 -12.70
N SER A 481 1.99 -4.35 -13.59
CA SER A 481 1.27 -3.09 -13.82
C SER A 481 0.46 -2.65 -12.61
N GLU A 482 -0.12 -3.57 -11.84
CA GLU A 482 -0.85 -3.24 -10.61
C GLU A 482 0.11 -2.79 -9.51
N ALA A 483 1.31 -3.37 -9.38
CA ALA A 483 2.32 -2.88 -8.44
C ALA A 483 2.68 -1.42 -8.70
N PHE A 484 2.92 -1.03 -9.97
CA PHE A 484 3.19 0.36 -10.32
C PHE A 484 1.98 1.28 -10.22
N LYS A 485 0.76 0.78 -10.47
CA LYS A 485 -0.45 1.57 -10.21
C LYS A 485 -0.47 2.01 -8.75
N TRP A 486 -0.24 1.09 -7.82
CA TRP A 486 -0.20 1.43 -6.40
C TRP A 486 0.96 2.37 -6.04
N ALA A 487 2.14 2.19 -6.64
CA ALA A 487 3.24 3.16 -6.53
C ALA A 487 2.83 4.58 -6.95
N LEU A 488 2.15 4.72 -8.08
CA LEU A 488 1.71 5.99 -8.62
C LEU A 488 0.54 6.62 -7.84
N VAL A 489 -0.36 5.81 -7.29
CA VAL A 489 -1.44 6.30 -6.40
C VAL A 489 -0.86 6.87 -5.10
N THR A 490 0.23 6.28 -4.60
CA THR A 490 0.85 6.73 -3.34
C THR A 490 1.73 7.96 -3.48
N CYS A 491 2.25 8.29 -4.67
CA CYS A 491 3.21 9.38 -4.82
C CYS A 491 2.66 10.75 -4.42
N PHE A 492 1.38 11.02 -4.70
CA PHE A 492 0.71 12.27 -4.32
C PHE A 492 0.58 12.46 -2.82
N GLY A 493 0.06 11.45 -2.11
CA GLY A 493 -0.03 11.49 -0.65
C GLY A 493 1.35 11.52 0.01
N TYR A 494 2.34 10.85 -0.58
CA TYR A 494 3.71 10.85 -0.07
C TYR A 494 4.39 12.21 -0.23
N LEU A 495 4.06 12.98 -1.28
CA LEU A 495 4.64 14.31 -1.52
C LEU A 495 4.35 15.30 -0.38
N GLY A 496 3.15 15.23 0.21
CA GLY A 496 2.75 16.06 1.36
C GLY A 496 2.94 15.37 2.73
N PHE A 497 3.56 14.19 2.77
CA PHE A 497 3.70 13.44 4.02
C PHE A 497 4.85 14.00 4.87
N ARG A 498 4.57 14.32 6.13
CA ARG A 498 5.56 14.91 7.06
C ARG A 498 6.87 14.14 7.19
N ASN A 499 6.87 12.82 7.02
CA ASN A 499 8.10 12.01 7.12
C ASN A 499 8.69 11.62 5.75
N ALA A 500 8.27 12.30 4.68
CA ALA A 500 8.86 12.13 3.35
C ALA A 500 10.10 13.01 3.19
N ARG A 501 11.26 12.39 2.97
CA ARG A 501 12.54 13.10 2.81
C ARG A 501 12.56 14.08 1.65
N PHE A 502 11.91 13.67 0.56
CA PHE A 502 11.77 14.44 -0.67
C PHE A 502 10.31 14.86 -0.85
N GLY A 503 9.63 15.17 0.27
CA GLY A 503 8.28 15.72 0.30
C GLY A 503 8.26 17.10 0.93
N ARG A 504 7.32 17.93 0.49
CA ARG A 504 7.01 19.27 0.98
C ARG A 504 5.55 19.58 0.71
N ILE A 505 4.89 20.27 1.64
CA ILE A 505 3.45 20.54 1.55
C ILE A 505 3.13 21.46 0.36
N GLU A 506 4.00 22.41 0.07
CA GLU A 506 3.89 23.33 -1.06
C GLU A 506 3.86 22.57 -2.39
N ALA A 507 4.58 21.45 -2.49
CA ALA A 507 4.56 20.59 -3.66
C ALA A 507 3.23 19.85 -3.81
N HIS A 508 2.64 19.43 -2.70
CA HIS A 508 1.31 18.81 -2.68
C HIS A 508 0.22 19.81 -3.10
N GLU A 509 0.27 21.04 -2.59
CA GLU A 509 -0.62 22.14 -2.96
C GLU A 509 -0.52 22.49 -4.45
N CYS A 510 0.71 22.55 -5.00
CA CYS A 510 0.94 22.78 -6.43
C CYS A 510 0.27 21.71 -7.31
N VAL A 511 0.35 20.43 -6.92
CA VAL A 511 -0.34 19.35 -7.65
C VAL A 511 -1.86 19.54 -7.62
N ASN A 512 -2.42 19.87 -6.46
CA ASN A 512 -3.85 20.15 -6.34
C ASN A 512 -4.26 21.31 -7.24
N ALA A 513 -3.52 22.42 -7.21
CA ALA A 513 -3.80 23.60 -8.04
C ALA A 513 -3.85 23.26 -9.54
N TYR A 514 -2.84 22.55 -10.07
CA TYR A 514 -2.86 22.09 -11.45
C TYR A 514 -4.00 21.09 -11.73
N SER A 515 -4.38 20.25 -10.78
CA SER A 515 -5.50 19.34 -10.98
C SER A 515 -6.85 20.08 -11.08
N ARG A 516 -7.04 21.14 -10.29
CA ARG A 516 -8.23 21.98 -10.37
C ARG A 516 -8.28 22.72 -11.70
N GLU A 517 -7.15 23.30 -12.13
CA GLU A 517 -7.04 23.96 -13.43
C GLU A 517 -7.34 23.00 -14.59
N ALA A 518 -6.84 21.75 -14.53
CA ALA A 518 -7.10 20.75 -15.55
C ALA A 518 -8.60 20.38 -15.64
N LEU A 519 -9.27 20.19 -14.50
CA LEU A 519 -10.71 19.93 -14.48
C LEU A 519 -11.54 21.12 -14.99
N LEU A 520 -11.16 22.35 -14.64
CA LEU A 520 -11.80 23.55 -15.16
C LEU A 520 -11.69 23.64 -16.68
N LYS A 521 -10.48 23.45 -17.23
CA LYS A 521 -10.25 23.42 -18.68
C LYS A 521 -11.02 22.30 -19.37
N ALA A 522 -11.12 21.13 -18.74
CA ALA A 522 -11.87 20.00 -19.27
C ALA A 522 -13.39 20.29 -19.30
N LYS A 523 -13.93 20.92 -18.26
CA LYS A 523 -15.33 21.37 -18.21
C LYS A 523 -15.62 22.38 -19.32
N GLU A 524 -14.80 23.42 -19.47
CA GLU A 524 -14.96 24.42 -20.52
C GLU A 524 -14.89 23.79 -21.92
N ALA A 525 -13.95 22.87 -22.15
CA ALA A 525 -13.85 22.13 -23.40
C ALA A 525 -15.12 21.31 -23.71
N ALA A 526 -15.69 20.65 -22.69
CA ALA A 526 -16.91 19.87 -22.81
C ALA A 526 -18.13 20.73 -23.14
N GLU A 527 -18.31 21.84 -22.43
CA GLU A 527 -19.43 22.76 -22.64
C GLU A 527 -19.40 23.36 -24.06
N GLU A 528 -18.22 23.72 -24.56
CA GLU A 528 -18.05 24.22 -25.93
C GLU A 528 -18.36 23.15 -27.01
N GLU A 529 -18.19 21.87 -26.72
CA GLU A 529 -18.53 20.76 -27.61
C GLU A 529 -20.02 20.33 -27.53
N GLY A 530 -20.79 21.08 -26.75
CA GLY A 530 -22.23 20.88 -26.55
C GLY A 530 -22.55 19.73 -25.58
N PHE A 531 -21.60 19.33 -24.72
CA PHE A 531 -21.87 18.41 -23.63
C PHE A 531 -22.38 19.16 -22.41
N HIS A 532 -23.39 18.59 -21.77
CA HIS A 532 -23.87 18.99 -20.46
C HIS A 532 -23.00 18.34 -19.38
N PHE A 533 -22.47 19.16 -18.48
CA PHE A 533 -21.59 18.73 -17.40
C PHE A 533 -22.44 18.30 -16.19
N LEU A 534 -22.35 17.03 -15.80
CA LEU A 534 -23.19 16.46 -14.74
C LEU A 534 -22.48 16.31 -13.39
N HIS A 535 -21.20 15.94 -13.43
CA HIS A 535 -20.39 15.70 -12.25
C HIS A 535 -18.91 15.67 -12.61
N ALA A 536 -18.04 16.02 -11.67
CA ALA A 536 -16.65 15.62 -11.70
C ALA A 536 -16.10 15.45 -10.29
N ILE A 537 -15.21 14.49 -10.12
CA ILE A 537 -14.56 14.22 -8.85
C ILE A 537 -13.11 13.86 -9.10
N ILE A 538 -12.19 14.73 -8.64
CA ILE A 538 -10.75 14.52 -8.71
C ILE A 538 -10.21 14.38 -10.15
N ASP A 539 -10.23 13.17 -10.71
CA ASP A 539 -9.70 12.81 -12.02
C ASP A 539 -10.77 12.36 -13.01
N SER A 540 -12.01 12.14 -12.54
CA SER A 540 -13.10 11.62 -13.36
C SER A 540 -14.17 12.68 -13.68
N LEU A 541 -14.74 12.60 -14.89
CA LEU A 541 -15.71 13.53 -15.47
C LEU A 541 -16.93 12.76 -16.02
N TRP A 542 -18.15 13.19 -15.69
CA TRP A 542 -19.40 12.65 -16.23
C TRP A 542 -20.10 13.71 -17.08
N LEU A 543 -20.31 13.38 -18.36
CA LEU A 543 -20.79 14.31 -19.37
C LEU A 543 -21.95 13.69 -20.14
N SER A 544 -23.01 14.45 -20.40
CA SER A 544 -24.16 13.99 -21.17
C SER A 544 -24.34 14.82 -22.43
N LYS A 545 -24.79 14.17 -23.50
CA LYS A 545 -25.17 14.81 -24.75
C LYS A 545 -26.15 13.88 -25.46
N LYS A 546 -27.19 14.45 -26.06
CA LYS A 546 -28.19 13.63 -26.78
C LYS A 546 -27.55 13.06 -28.05
N GLY A 547 -27.71 11.74 -28.24
CA GLY A 547 -27.26 11.07 -29.46
C GLY A 547 -25.73 11.02 -29.63
N ILE A 548 -24.97 10.92 -28.54
CA ILE A 548 -23.50 10.77 -28.59
C ILE A 548 -23.08 9.67 -29.57
N CYS A 549 -22.19 10.00 -30.49
CA CYS A 549 -21.48 9.05 -31.34
C CYS A 549 -19.99 8.97 -30.96
N ASP A 550 -19.28 7.96 -31.47
CA ASP A 550 -17.86 7.75 -31.17
C ASP A 550 -16.97 8.91 -31.67
N GLU A 551 -17.38 9.59 -32.74
CA GLU A 551 -16.69 10.79 -33.25
C GLU A 551 -16.77 11.98 -32.28
N ASP A 552 -17.93 12.18 -31.64
CA ASP A 552 -18.08 13.21 -30.61
C ASP A 552 -17.17 12.93 -29.40
N ILE A 553 -17.09 11.66 -28.99
CA ILE A 553 -16.25 11.21 -27.87
C ILE A 553 -14.77 11.48 -28.18
N GLU A 554 -14.31 11.09 -29.36
CA GLU A 554 -12.91 11.26 -29.76
C GLU A 554 -12.53 12.74 -29.95
N ARG A 555 -13.43 13.54 -30.55
CA ARG A 555 -13.23 14.98 -30.70
C ARG A 555 -13.11 15.68 -29.34
N LEU A 556 -13.99 15.33 -28.40
CA LEU A 556 -13.94 15.86 -27.04
C LEU A 556 -12.66 15.43 -26.32
N ARG A 557 -12.28 14.14 -26.42
CA ARG A 557 -11.05 13.61 -25.84
C ARG A 557 -9.84 14.41 -26.31
N GLN A 558 -9.67 14.57 -27.62
CA GLN A 558 -8.55 15.32 -28.20
C GLN A 558 -8.54 16.77 -27.73
N LYS A 559 -9.70 17.44 -27.70
CA LYS A 559 -9.80 18.83 -27.25
C LYS A 559 -9.41 19.01 -25.78
N ILE A 560 -9.83 18.10 -24.90
CA ILE A 560 -9.44 18.12 -23.48
C ILE A 560 -7.94 17.86 -23.35
N GLU A 561 -7.40 16.87 -24.05
CA GLU A 561 -5.96 16.57 -24.04
C GLU A 561 -5.12 17.75 -24.55
N ASP A 562 -5.56 18.44 -25.60
CA ASP A 562 -4.85 19.60 -26.16
C ASP A 562 -4.84 20.78 -25.18
N ARG A 563 -5.94 21.05 -24.47
CA ARG A 563 -6.04 22.14 -23.50
C ARG A 563 -5.32 21.87 -22.18
N THR A 564 -5.42 20.64 -21.68
CA THR A 564 -4.85 20.26 -20.38
C THR A 564 -3.42 19.78 -20.50
N GLY A 565 -3.06 19.19 -21.64
CA GLY A 565 -1.80 18.50 -21.85
C GLY A 565 -1.66 17.18 -21.05
N LEU A 566 -2.77 16.67 -20.52
CA LEU A 566 -2.83 15.43 -19.74
C LEU A 566 -3.58 14.35 -20.53
N PRO A 567 -3.14 13.09 -20.47
CA PRO A 567 -3.81 11.99 -21.15
C PRO A 567 -5.18 11.69 -20.54
N LEU A 568 -6.19 11.52 -21.39
CA LEU A 568 -7.58 11.26 -20.99
C LEU A 568 -8.00 9.85 -21.43
N GLY A 569 -8.43 9.04 -20.47
CA GLY A 569 -8.94 7.69 -20.70
C GLY A 569 -10.45 7.69 -20.82
N PHE A 570 -10.98 6.98 -21.82
CA PHE A 570 -12.41 6.73 -21.95
C PHE A 570 -12.79 5.50 -21.11
N GLU A 571 -13.62 5.70 -20.08
CA GLU A 571 -14.05 4.62 -19.19
C GLU A 571 -15.24 3.87 -19.77
N GLY A 572 -16.20 4.59 -20.37
CA GLY A 572 -17.33 3.97 -21.05
C GLY A 572 -18.54 4.87 -21.19
N ARG A 573 -19.54 4.37 -21.93
CA ARG A 573 -20.86 4.98 -22.08
C ARG A 573 -21.89 4.24 -21.22
N TYR A 574 -22.70 4.99 -20.51
CA TYR A 574 -23.74 4.47 -19.62
C TYR A 574 -25.06 4.26 -20.36
N ARG A 575 -25.75 3.17 -20.01
CA ARG A 575 -27.19 3.03 -20.27
C ARG A 575 -27.96 3.92 -19.31
N TRP A 576 -27.58 3.86 -18.05
CA TRP A 576 -28.14 4.68 -16.98
C TRP A 576 -27.13 4.80 -15.84
N ILE A 577 -27.22 5.90 -15.09
CA ILE A 577 -26.49 6.12 -13.84
C ILE A 577 -27.40 6.85 -12.85
N ARG A 578 -27.26 6.56 -11.56
CA ARG A 578 -27.88 7.31 -10.47
C ARG A 578 -26.83 8.00 -9.61
N PHE A 579 -26.86 9.32 -9.57
CA PHE A 579 -26.17 10.10 -8.54
C PHE A 579 -27.09 10.21 -7.31
N CYS A 580 -26.61 9.71 -6.17
CA CYS A 580 -27.45 9.55 -4.99
C CYS A 580 -27.38 10.79 -4.10
N PRO A 581 -28.51 11.20 -3.49
CA PRO A 581 -28.49 12.25 -2.48
C PRO A 581 -27.83 11.78 -1.18
N SER A 582 -27.58 12.73 -0.28
CA SER A 582 -27.30 12.44 1.13
C SER A 582 -28.50 11.76 1.78
N ARG A 583 -28.21 10.87 2.74
CA ARG A 583 -29.25 10.22 3.54
C ARG A 583 -29.95 11.18 4.49
N GLU A 584 -29.24 12.24 4.90
CA GLU A 584 -29.76 13.25 5.83
C GLU A 584 -30.49 14.38 5.10
N ASN A 585 -30.05 14.69 3.87
CA ASN A 585 -30.62 15.77 3.07
C ASN A 585 -30.72 15.39 1.59
N ALA A 586 -31.96 15.20 1.12
CA ALA A 586 -32.26 14.81 -0.25
C ALA A 586 -31.82 15.84 -1.32
N ARG A 587 -31.53 17.09 -0.92
CA ARG A 587 -31.08 18.16 -1.83
C ARG A 587 -29.57 18.23 -2.01
N VAL A 588 -28.82 17.50 -1.20
CA VAL A 588 -27.35 17.53 -1.22
C VAL A 588 -26.83 16.28 -1.90
N GLY A 589 -26.06 16.45 -2.97
CA GLY A 589 -25.41 15.34 -3.67
C GLY A 589 -24.22 14.85 -2.86
N VAL A 590 -23.99 13.53 -2.84
CA VAL A 590 -22.77 12.97 -2.26
C VAL A 590 -21.83 12.57 -3.39
N PRO A 591 -20.70 13.28 -3.58
CA PRO A 591 -19.83 13.09 -4.76
C PRO A 591 -19.39 11.65 -5.02
N ASN A 592 -19.18 10.87 -3.95
CA ASN A 592 -18.71 9.50 -4.00
C ASN A 592 -19.83 8.45 -3.93
N ARG A 593 -21.11 8.84 -4.04
CA ARG A 593 -22.25 7.93 -3.90
C ARG A 593 -23.04 7.85 -5.21
N TYR A 594 -22.70 6.88 -6.05
CA TYR A 594 -23.36 6.66 -7.33
C TYR A 594 -23.23 5.21 -7.81
N PHE A 595 -24.14 4.80 -8.67
CA PHE A 595 -24.06 3.51 -9.34
C PHE A 595 -24.73 3.57 -10.72
N GLY A 596 -24.22 2.79 -11.68
CA GLY A 596 -24.71 2.80 -13.05
C GLY A 596 -24.27 1.58 -13.83
N ALA A 597 -24.93 1.34 -14.97
CA ALA A 597 -24.60 0.28 -15.90
C ALA A 597 -24.10 0.85 -17.22
N PHE A 598 -22.95 0.36 -17.69
CA PHE A 598 -22.41 0.65 -19.01
C PHE A 598 -23.19 -0.06 -20.12
N ILE A 599 -23.01 0.38 -21.37
CA ILE A 599 -23.61 -0.26 -22.55
C ILE A 599 -23.19 -1.71 -22.70
N ASN A 600 -21.97 -2.07 -22.30
CA ASN A 600 -21.48 -3.45 -22.31
C ASN A 600 -22.09 -4.33 -21.19
N GLY A 601 -22.85 -3.74 -20.26
CA GLY A 601 -23.49 -4.42 -19.13
C GLY A 601 -22.68 -4.41 -17.83
N ASP A 602 -21.45 -3.90 -17.85
CA ASP A 602 -20.62 -3.77 -16.66
C ASP A 602 -21.21 -2.71 -15.71
N LEU A 603 -21.06 -2.95 -14.41
CA LEU A 603 -21.56 -2.06 -13.37
C LEU A 603 -20.43 -1.21 -12.80
N LYS A 604 -20.68 0.10 -12.66
CA LYS A 604 -19.83 1.00 -11.89
C LYS A 604 -20.56 1.39 -10.61
N VAL A 605 -19.92 1.13 -9.46
CA VAL A 605 -20.52 1.29 -8.13
C VAL A 605 -19.56 2.01 -7.19
N ARG A 606 -20.03 3.06 -6.52
CA ARG A 606 -19.29 3.85 -5.52
C ARG A 606 -20.17 4.30 -4.36
N GLY A 607 -19.62 4.24 -3.14
CA GLY A 607 -20.20 4.83 -1.93
C GLY A 607 -21.49 4.19 -1.40
N ILE A 608 -21.92 3.05 -1.96
CA ILE A 608 -23.04 2.26 -1.45
C ILE A 608 -22.54 1.02 -0.69
N GLU A 609 -23.45 0.36 0.02
CA GLU A 609 -23.22 -0.77 0.93
C GLU A 609 -22.33 -1.88 0.32
N LEU A 610 -22.49 -2.20 -0.96
CA LEU A 610 -21.72 -3.23 -1.70
C LEU A 610 -20.20 -2.98 -1.72
N ARG A 611 -19.76 -1.74 -1.54
CA ARG A 611 -18.33 -1.36 -1.54
C ARG A 611 -17.82 -0.97 -0.16
N ARG A 612 -18.65 -1.09 0.88
CA ARG A 612 -18.32 -0.70 2.25
C ARG A 612 -17.79 -1.90 3.02
N HIS A 613 -16.61 -1.74 3.62
CA HIS A 613 -15.95 -2.80 4.39
C HIS A 613 -16.69 -3.18 5.68
N ASP A 614 -17.51 -2.27 6.21
CA ASP A 614 -18.31 -2.45 7.43
C ASP A 614 -19.71 -3.02 7.15
N THR A 615 -20.00 -3.38 5.89
CA THR A 615 -21.28 -3.99 5.50
C THR A 615 -21.16 -5.52 5.55
N PRO A 616 -22.10 -6.23 6.20
CA PRO A 616 -22.11 -7.70 6.20
C PRO A 616 -22.20 -8.29 4.80
N PRO A 617 -21.51 -9.41 4.50
CA PRO A 617 -21.59 -10.07 3.20
C PRO A 617 -23.03 -10.34 2.73
N PHE A 618 -23.94 -10.71 3.64
CA PHE A 618 -25.36 -10.90 3.33
C PHE A 618 -26.01 -9.69 2.67
N ILE A 619 -25.66 -8.48 3.13
CA ILE A 619 -26.20 -7.22 2.62
C ILE A 619 -25.52 -6.84 1.30
N VAL A 620 -24.23 -7.15 1.16
CA VAL A 620 -23.49 -7.03 -0.11
C VAL A 620 -24.15 -7.91 -1.18
N ASP A 621 -24.46 -9.16 -0.85
CA ASP A 621 -25.10 -10.13 -1.75
C ASP A 621 -26.50 -9.66 -2.19
N LEU A 622 -27.31 -9.13 -1.27
CA LEU A 622 -28.60 -8.52 -1.60
C LEU A 622 -28.42 -7.40 -2.63
N GLN A 623 -27.53 -6.45 -2.36
CA GLN A 623 -27.33 -5.31 -3.24
C GLN A 623 -26.74 -5.74 -4.60
N GLN A 624 -25.86 -6.75 -4.61
CA GLN A 624 -25.30 -7.34 -5.81
C GLN A 624 -26.38 -8.02 -6.66
N ALA A 625 -27.27 -8.80 -6.05
CA ALA A 625 -28.37 -9.46 -6.74
C ALA A 625 -29.32 -8.46 -7.40
N LEU A 626 -29.65 -7.36 -6.71
CA LEU A 626 -30.47 -6.28 -7.25
C LEU A 626 -29.79 -5.62 -8.46
N LEU A 627 -28.53 -5.22 -8.30
CA LEU A 627 -27.78 -4.56 -9.38
C LEU A 627 -27.55 -5.47 -10.59
N ALA A 628 -27.35 -6.77 -10.39
CA ALA A 628 -27.21 -7.75 -11.47
C ALA A 628 -28.48 -7.90 -12.32
N VAL A 629 -29.67 -7.64 -11.75
CA VAL A 629 -30.92 -7.58 -12.50
C VAL A 629 -31.06 -6.22 -13.18
N MET A 630 -30.79 -5.13 -12.46
CA MET A 630 -30.88 -3.76 -12.97
C MET A 630 -29.95 -3.52 -14.16
N SER A 631 -28.73 -4.07 -14.15
CA SER A 631 -27.73 -3.88 -15.22
C SER A 631 -28.20 -4.33 -16.60
N LYS A 632 -29.20 -5.21 -16.65
CA LYS A 632 -29.79 -5.73 -17.89
C LYS A 632 -30.73 -4.74 -18.57
N ALA A 633 -31.26 -3.76 -17.83
CA ALA A 633 -32.13 -2.73 -18.38
C ALA A 633 -31.35 -1.82 -19.35
N ARG A 634 -31.95 -1.53 -20.50
CA ARG A 634 -31.37 -0.66 -21.54
C ARG A 634 -31.56 0.83 -21.29
N GLY A 635 -32.43 1.17 -20.35
CA GLY A 635 -32.76 2.54 -19.98
C GLY A 635 -33.73 2.59 -18.81
N LEU A 636 -34.13 3.79 -18.40
CA LEU A 636 -34.92 4.03 -17.20
C LEU A 636 -36.32 3.41 -17.26
N VAL A 637 -36.96 3.39 -18.43
CA VAL A 637 -38.30 2.79 -18.60
C VAL A 637 -38.26 1.27 -18.36
N GLU A 638 -37.24 0.58 -18.87
CA GLU A 638 -37.07 -0.85 -18.60
C GLU A 638 -36.70 -1.11 -17.14
N LEU A 639 -35.89 -0.23 -16.55
CA LEU A 639 -35.50 -0.30 -15.14
C LEU A 639 -36.72 -0.20 -14.22
N GLU A 640 -37.66 0.70 -14.52
CA GLU A 640 -38.94 0.82 -13.82
C GLU A 640 -39.78 -0.46 -13.89
N ARG A 641 -39.85 -1.09 -15.07
CA ARG A 641 -40.58 -2.35 -15.27
C ARG A 641 -40.00 -3.52 -14.47
N LEU A 642 -38.74 -3.46 -14.06
CA LEU A 642 -38.11 -4.48 -13.23
C LEU A 642 -38.49 -4.36 -11.75
N GLN A 643 -39.15 -3.28 -11.32
CA GLN A 643 -39.48 -3.01 -9.92
C GLN A 643 -40.13 -4.20 -9.18
N PRO A 644 -41.17 -4.88 -9.71
CA PRO A 644 -41.78 -6.02 -8.99
C PRO A 644 -40.83 -7.19 -8.79
N LYS A 645 -39.93 -7.42 -9.77
CA LYS A 645 -38.92 -8.47 -9.68
C LYS A 645 -37.85 -8.12 -8.63
N LEU A 646 -37.45 -6.86 -8.55
CA LEU A 646 -36.50 -6.38 -7.54
C LEU A 646 -37.08 -6.51 -6.14
N GLU A 647 -38.35 -6.15 -5.94
CA GLU A 647 -39.07 -6.34 -4.68
C GLU A 647 -39.15 -7.81 -4.26
N GLY A 648 -39.39 -8.72 -5.22
CA GLY A 648 -39.34 -10.16 -4.95
C GLY A 648 -37.97 -10.66 -4.45
N ILE A 649 -36.87 -10.09 -4.96
CA ILE A 649 -35.52 -10.41 -4.45
C ILE A 649 -35.37 -9.92 -3.00
N VAL A 650 -35.77 -8.68 -2.72
CA VAL A 650 -35.70 -8.13 -1.36
C VAL A 650 -36.46 -9.00 -0.37
N GLU A 651 -37.68 -9.41 -0.72
CA GLU A 651 -38.49 -10.23 0.19
C GLU A 651 -37.87 -11.62 0.40
N SER A 652 -37.29 -12.23 -0.64
CA SER A 652 -36.58 -13.52 -0.48
C SER A 652 -35.41 -13.44 0.52
N PHE A 653 -34.68 -12.32 0.55
CA PHE A 653 -33.60 -12.11 1.53
C PHE A 653 -34.16 -11.84 2.93
N ARG A 654 -35.26 -11.09 3.05
CA ARG A 654 -35.94 -10.91 4.35
C ARG A 654 -36.46 -12.22 4.91
N ASP A 655 -37.03 -13.09 4.07
CA ASP A 655 -37.49 -14.42 4.49
C ASP A 655 -36.33 -15.30 4.95
N ARG A 656 -35.16 -15.22 4.28
CA ARG A 656 -33.93 -15.88 4.75
C ARG A 656 -33.53 -15.39 6.14
N LEU A 657 -33.53 -14.08 6.40
CA LEU A 657 -33.24 -13.54 7.74
C LEU A 657 -34.26 -14.00 8.77
N ARG A 658 -35.56 -13.97 8.44
CA ARG A 658 -36.64 -14.40 9.34
C ARG A 658 -36.61 -15.89 9.64
N SER A 659 -36.02 -16.70 8.75
CA SER A 659 -35.83 -18.13 8.99
C SER A 659 -34.89 -18.42 10.17
N GLY A 660 -34.01 -17.49 10.55
CA GLY A 660 -33.02 -17.68 11.62
C GLY A 660 -31.77 -18.50 11.23
N HIS A 661 -31.64 -18.95 9.98
CA HIS A 661 -30.58 -19.88 9.55
C HIS A 661 -29.48 -19.25 8.65
N VAL A 662 -29.28 -17.93 8.70
CA VAL A 662 -28.22 -17.24 7.94
C VAL A 662 -26.90 -17.36 8.70
N SER A 663 -25.83 -17.81 8.02
CA SER A 663 -24.55 -18.11 8.65
C SER A 663 -23.91 -16.90 9.37
N PRO A 664 -23.11 -17.08 10.43
CA PRO A 664 -22.46 -15.97 11.12
C PRO A 664 -21.49 -15.21 10.22
N LEU A 665 -20.85 -15.92 9.28
CA LEU A 665 -19.93 -15.35 8.30
C LEU A 665 -20.64 -14.37 7.37
N GLU A 666 -21.83 -14.72 6.89
CA GLU A 666 -22.67 -13.82 6.08
C GLU A 666 -23.13 -12.58 6.87
N LEU A 667 -23.29 -12.70 8.19
CA LEU A 667 -23.77 -11.64 9.07
C LEU A 667 -22.64 -10.78 9.69
N ALA A 668 -21.38 -11.16 9.49
CA ALA A 668 -20.25 -10.56 10.16
C ALA A 668 -19.99 -9.11 9.72
N ILE A 669 -20.00 -8.19 10.66
CA ILE A 669 -19.58 -6.80 10.48
C ILE A 669 -18.09 -6.70 10.74
N SER A 670 -17.35 -6.11 9.81
CA SER A 670 -15.91 -5.87 9.99
C SER A 670 -15.66 -4.42 10.43
N PHE A 671 -14.83 -4.26 11.46
CA PHE A 671 -14.43 -2.95 11.97
C PHE A 671 -12.92 -2.91 12.19
N ARG A 672 -12.27 -1.82 11.79
CA ARG A 672 -10.85 -1.61 12.05
C ARG A 672 -10.67 -0.80 13.34
N LEU A 673 -9.87 -1.30 14.27
CA LEU A 673 -9.56 -0.55 15.48
C LEU A 673 -8.79 0.73 15.13
N SER A 674 -9.26 1.84 15.69
CA SER A 674 -8.62 3.14 15.61
C SER A 674 -7.73 3.43 16.82
N GLN A 675 -7.89 2.69 17.91
CA GLN A 675 -7.22 2.94 19.18
C GLN A 675 -7.29 1.70 20.06
N GLU A 676 -6.66 1.73 21.23
CA GLU A 676 -6.67 0.57 22.12
C GLU A 676 -8.09 0.29 22.64
N PRO A 677 -8.47 -0.99 22.90
CA PRO A 677 -9.80 -1.34 23.39
C PRO A 677 -10.23 -0.58 24.65
N SER A 678 -9.28 -0.29 25.54
CA SER A 678 -9.48 0.46 26.78
C SER A 678 -9.71 1.96 26.57
N GLU A 679 -9.29 2.53 25.44
CA GLU A 679 -9.40 3.96 25.16
C GLU A 679 -10.79 4.34 24.62
N TYR A 680 -11.60 3.37 24.17
CA TYR A 680 -12.95 3.63 23.67
C TYR A 680 -13.90 4.08 24.79
N VAL A 681 -14.18 5.38 24.83
CA VAL A 681 -15.10 6.00 25.80
C VAL A 681 -16.56 5.62 25.56
N HIS A 682 -16.98 5.60 24.28
CA HIS A 682 -18.36 5.28 23.92
C HIS A 682 -18.54 3.80 23.59
N ASP A 683 -19.56 3.19 24.20
CA ASP A 683 -19.92 1.78 24.00
C ASP A 683 -20.74 1.56 22.73
N THR A 684 -20.13 1.89 21.59
CA THR A 684 -20.61 1.45 20.28
C THR A 684 -20.46 -0.07 20.13
N LEU A 685 -21.22 -0.71 19.23
CA LEU A 685 -21.15 -2.16 19.00
C LEU A 685 -19.72 -2.63 18.67
N SER A 686 -19.00 -1.86 17.84
CA SER A 686 -17.61 -2.12 17.49
C SER A 686 -16.66 -2.03 18.69
N ALA A 687 -16.85 -1.02 19.56
CA ALA A 687 -16.06 -0.87 20.78
C ALA A 687 -16.32 -2.01 21.76
N LEU A 688 -17.58 -2.46 21.89
CA LEU A 688 -17.94 -3.63 22.70
C LEU A 688 -17.26 -4.91 22.19
N ALA A 689 -17.21 -5.11 20.87
CA ALA A 689 -16.49 -6.24 20.27
C ALA A 689 -15.00 -6.23 20.61
N ALA A 690 -14.34 -5.07 20.49
CA ALA A 690 -12.94 -4.92 20.87
C ALA A 690 -12.71 -5.21 22.36
N LYS A 691 -13.53 -4.61 23.25
CA LYS A 691 -13.43 -4.83 24.70
C LYS A 691 -13.64 -6.30 25.08
N LYS A 692 -14.61 -6.98 24.46
CA LYS A 692 -14.90 -8.41 24.68
C LYS A 692 -13.74 -9.31 24.25
N CYS A 693 -13.13 -9.04 23.10
CA CYS A 693 -11.92 -9.76 22.66
C CYS A 693 -10.78 -9.60 23.68
N ALA A 694 -10.48 -8.37 24.09
CA ALA A 694 -9.41 -8.09 25.06
C ALA A 694 -9.67 -8.74 26.42
N ALA A 695 -10.91 -8.70 26.93
CA ALA A 695 -11.31 -9.32 28.19
C ALA A 695 -11.15 -10.85 28.17
N SER A 696 -11.29 -11.49 27.00
CA SER A 696 -11.05 -12.92 26.80
C SER A 696 -9.56 -13.27 26.55
N GLY A 697 -8.65 -12.31 26.70
CA GLY A 697 -7.20 -12.54 26.58
C GLY A 697 -6.67 -12.60 25.14
N VAL A 698 -7.45 -12.10 24.17
CA VAL A 698 -6.98 -11.90 22.80
C VAL A 698 -6.13 -10.62 22.77
N ASP A 699 -4.88 -10.74 22.33
CA ASP A 699 -3.98 -9.60 22.16
C ASP A 699 -4.33 -8.91 20.83
N ILE A 700 -4.94 -7.72 20.93
CA ILE A 700 -5.42 -6.93 19.79
C ILE A 700 -4.78 -5.54 19.82
N HIS A 701 -4.38 -5.07 18.64
CA HIS A 701 -3.65 -3.82 18.46
C HIS A 701 -4.41 -2.85 17.55
N PRO A 702 -4.22 -1.53 17.70
CA PRO A 702 -4.84 -0.55 16.82
C PRO A 702 -4.41 -0.76 15.37
N GLY A 703 -5.40 -0.71 14.47
CA GLY A 703 -5.25 -0.98 13.04
C GLY A 703 -5.60 -2.41 12.62
N GLU A 704 -5.81 -3.34 13.56
CA GLU A 704 -6.35 -4.67 13.27
C GLU A 704 -7.85 -4.63 12.94
N ILE A 705 -8.35 -5.66 12.26
CA ILE A 705 -9.76 -5.78 11.87
C ILE A 705 -10.41 -6.82 12.77
N ILE A 706 -11.41 -6.41 13.54
CA ILE A 706 -12.28 -7.30 14.32
C ILE A 706 -13.57 -7.53 13.55
N ARG A 707 -14.07 -8.76 13.61
CA ARG A 707 -15.38 -9.12 13.07
C ARG A 707 -16.33 -9.53 14.19
N TYR A 708 -17.59 -9.13 14.10
CA TYR A 708 -18.61 -9.48 15.08
C TYR A 708 -19.99 -9.61 14.43
N ILE A 709 -20.88 -10.35 15.08
CA ILE A 709 -22.31 -10.41 14.76
C ILE A 709 -23.12 -9.66 15.83
N VAL A 710 -24.26 -9.09 15.43
CA VAL A 710 -25.18 -8.41 16.35
C VAL A 710 -26.26 -9.40 16.78
N VAL A 711 -26.34 -9.63 18.09
CA VAL A 711 -27.25 -10.63 18.69
C VAL A 711 -28.51 -9.97 19.23
N GLN A 712 -28.37 -8.92 20.04
CA GLN A 712 -29.48 -8.13 20.56
C GLN A 712 -29.07 -6.66 20.74
N GLU A 713 -29.22 -5.82 19.71
CA GLU A 713 -28.62 -4.47 19.66
C GLU A 713 -28.91 -3.62 20.90
N LYS A 714 -30.12 -3.74 21.45
CA LYS A 714 -30.67 -2.88 22.51
C LYS A 714 -30.76 -3.55 23.89
N ASP A 715 -30.09 -4.68 24.11
CA ASP A 715 -30.13 -5.35 25.42
C ASP A 715 -29.53 -4.48 26.54
N ALA A 716 -30.00 -4.63 27.77
CA ALA A 716 -29.47 -3.89 28.92
C ALA A 716 -28.04 -4.34 29.28
N ILE A 717 -27.75 -5.62 29.08
CA ILE A 717 -26.45 -6.24 29.29
C ILE A 717 -25.62 -6.09 28.01
N LYS A 718 -24.56 -5.28 28.10
CA LYS A 718 -23.72 -4.92 26.95
C LYS A 718 -23.10 -6.13 26.25
N ASP A 719 -22.74 -7.17 27.02
CA ASP A 719 -22.09 -8.38 26.52
C ASP A 719 -23.00 -9.25 25.65
N TRP A 720 -24.32 -9.09 25.76
CA TRP A 720 -25.31 -9.83 24.97
C TRP A 720 -25.66 -9.13 23.66
N ARG A 721 -25.20 -7.89 23.46
CA ARG A 721 -25.49 -7.14 22.24
C ARG A 721 -24.76 -7.68 21.02
N ILE A 722 -23.54 -8.18 21.22
CA ILE A 722 -22.66 -8.65 20.15
C ILE A 722 -21.89 -9.90 20.54
N VAL A 723 -21.43 -10.62 19.53
CA VAL A 723 -20.46 -11.73 19.69
C VAL A 723 -19.37 -11.56 18.64
N PRO A 724 -18.08 -11.47 19.04
CA PRO A 724 -16.98 -11.55 18.09
C PRO A 724 -17.09 -12.83 17.26
N LEU A 725 -16.85 -12.75 15.96
CA LEU A 725 -17.06 -13.85 15.03
C LEU A 725 -16.27 -15.11 15.45
N SER A 726 -15.06 -14.93 16.01
CA SER A 726 -14.21 -16.01 16.48
C SER A 726 -14.72 -16.72 17.74
N PHE A 727 -15.75 -16.16 18.40
CA PHE A 727 -16.34 -16.66 19.64
C PHE A 727 -17.73 -17.25 19.40
N VAL A 728 -18.20 -17.28 18.15
CA VAL A 728 -19.51 -17.83 17.80
C VAL A 728 -19.48 -19.34 17.99
N GLU A 729 -20.47 -19.86 18.71
CA GLU A 729 -20.68 -21.29 18.94
C GLU A 729 -21.48 -21.93 17.79
N ASP A 730 -21.53 -23.26 17.73
CA ASP A 730 -22.25 -24.01 16.68
C ASP A 730 -23.74 -23.65 16.60
N HIS A 731 -24.32 -23.24 17.73
CA HIS A 731 -25.66 -22.68 17.81
C HIS A 731 -25.59 -21.20 18.20
N TYR A 732 -26.18 -20.33 17.40
CA TYR A 732 -26.19 -18.89 17.64
C TYR A 732 -27.51 -18.27 17.20
N GLU A 733 -27.83 -17.12 17.79
CA GLU A 733 -28.94 -16.26 17.42
C GLU A 733 -28.42 -14.90 16.93
N TYR A 734 -29.22 -14.18 16.16
CA TYR A 734 -28.89 -12.83 15.69
C TYR A 734 -30.12 -11.92 15.68
N ASP A 735 -29.89 -10.62 15.76
CA ASP A 735 -30.96 -9.62 15.81
C ASP A 735 -31.56 -9.41 14.40
N ILE A 736 -32.62 -10.17 14.08
CA ILE A 736 -33.29 -10.10 12.77
C ILE A 736 -33.70 -8.66 12.42
N ARG A 737 -34.22 -7.89 13.39
CA ARG A 737 -34.67 -6.51 13.14
C ARG A 737 -33.51 -5.59 12.81
N TYR A 738 -32.35 -5.80 13.42
CA TYR A 738 -31.14 -5.06 13.09
C TYR A 738 -30.72 -5.28 11.63
N TYR A 739 -30.65 -6.54 11.20
CA TYR A 739 -30.27 -6.88 9.83
C TYR A 739 -31.35 -6.51 8.79
N GLU A 740 -32.64 -6.57 9.13
CA GLU A 740 -33.71 -6.03 8.28
C GLU A 740 -33.54 -4.52 8.03
N ARG A 741 -33.17 -3.73 9.06
CA ARG A 741 -32.84 -2.31 8.86
C ARG A 741 -31.62 -2.12 7.94
N LEU A 742 -30.66 -3.06 7.93
CA LEU A 742 -29.56 -3.01 6.96
C LEU A 742 -30.05 -3.28 5.53
N CYS A 743 -30.97 -4.23 5.36
CA CYS A 743 -31.62 -4.47 4.06
C CYS A 743 -32.36 -3.22 3.59
N ASP A 744 -33.16 -2.58 4.45
CA ASP A 744 -33.89 -1.34 4.14
C ASP A 744 -32.94 -0.22 3.71
N ARG A 745 -31.77 -0.14 4.36
CA ARG A 745 -30.73 0.82 3.99
C ARG A 745 -30.09 0.51 2.63
N ALA A 746 -29.89 -0.76 2.30
CA ALA A 746 -29.27 -1.20 1.05
C ALA A 746 -30.19 -1.08 -0.16
N ILE A 747 -31.51 -1.15 0.03
CA ILE A 747 -32.51 -1.03 -1.06
C ILE A 747 -32.82 0.42 -1.47
N ASP A 748 -32.17 1.42 -0.87
CA ASP A 748 -32.23 2.83 -1.31
C ASP A 748 -31.80 3.01 -2.78
N ILE A 749 -31.14 2.00 -3.36
CA ILE A 749 -30.78 1.94 -4.78
C ILE A 749 -31.97 1.70 -5.73
N LEU A 750 -33.12 1.24 -5.21
CA LEU A 750 -34.28 0.95 -6.05
C LEU A 750 -34.78 2.23 -6.73
N PRO A 751 -35.16 2.15 -8.01
CA PRO A 751 -35.44 3.34 -8.82
C PRO A 751 -36.66 4.14 -8.37
N PHE A 752 -37.66 3.47 -7.80
CA PHE A 752 -38.91 4.09 -7.37
C PHE A 752 -39.41 3.52 -6.04
N SER A 753 -38.51 3.38 -5.05
CA SER A 753 -38.91 2.94 -3.71
C SER A 753 -39.93 3.90 -3.11
N ARG A 754 -41.13 3.39 -2.80
CA ARG A 754 -42.03 4.04 -1.83
C ARG A 754 -41.39 3.91 -0.44
N VAL A 755 -40.45 4.78 -0.10
CA VAL A 755 -40.01 4.85 1.30
C VAL A 755 -41.18 5.40 2.09
N SER A 756 -41.82 4.51 2.84
CA SER A 756 -42.81 4.82 3.85
C SER A 756 -42.20 5.81 4.85
N SER A 757 -42.79 7.00 4.90
CA SER A 757 -42.61 7.99 5.95
C SER A 757 -43.07 7.42 7.30
N HIS A 758 -42.20 6.66 7.97
CA HIS A 758 -42.33 6.33 9.38
C HIS A 758 -41.16 6.90 10.16
N GLU A 759 -41.00 8.23 10.09
CA GLU A 759 -40.32 9.03 11.12
C GLU A 759 -40.71 10.51 11.02
N SER A 760 -42.02 10.81 10.98
CA SER A 760 -42.53 12.17 11.25
C SER A 760 -43.07 12.22 12.67
N GLY A 761 -42.16 12.41 13.63
CA GLY A 761 -42.46 12.45 15.04
C GLY A 761 -41.51 13.30 15.86
N LYS A 762 -40.97 14.42 15.33
CA LYS A 762 -40.32 15.44 16.16
C LYS A 762 -40.64 16.86 15.69
N LYS A 763 -41.43 17.52 16.55
CA LYS A 763 -41.64 18.95 16.82
C LYS A 763 -41.03 19.96 15.81
N GLN A 764 -41.93 20.75 15.21
CA GLN A 764 -41.62 22.08 14.70
C GLN A 764 -40.81 22.88 15.72
N VAL A 765 -39.60 23.29 15.33
CA VAL A 765 -38.86 24.36 15.98
C VAL A 765 -39.14 25.64 15.15
N PRO A 766 -39.61 26.74 15.77
CA PRO A 766 -39.97 27.93 15.01
C PRO A 766 -38.72 28.63 14.43
N GLN A 767 -38.86 29.11 13.19
CA GLN A 767 -37.93 30.01 12.53
C GLN A 767 -37.65 31.23 13.43
N LYS A 768 -36.37 31.48 13.70
CA LYS A 768 -35.88 32.78 14.14
C LYS A 768 -34.87 33.31 13.13
N GLY A 769 -35.31 34.34 12.41
CA GLY A 769 -34.63 35.63 12.27
C GLY A 769 -33.20 35.63 11.72
N GLU A 770 -33.09 36.15 10.51
CA GLU A 770 -31.94 36.89 9.99
C GLU A 770 -31.29 37.79 11.06
N GLN A 771 -29.95 37.73 11.15
CA GLN A 771 -29.01 38.85 11.18
C GLN A 771 -27.69 38.40 11.81
N LEU A 772 -26.58 38.78 11.18
CA LEU A 772 -25.34 39.35 11.73
C LEU A 772 -24.21 39.13 10.69
N THR A 773 -23.99 40.08 9.77
CA THR A 773 -22.99 41.17 9.85
C THR A 773 -21.55 40.72 10.08
N LEU A 774 -20.77 40.87 9.00
CA LEU A 774 -19.39 41.41 8.91
C LEU A 774 -18.57 41.56 10.22
N PHE A 775 -17.43 40.85 10.26
CA PHE A 775 -16.06 41.24 10.68
C PHE A 775 -15.84 41.94 12.04
N PRO A 776 -14.67 41.77 12.71
CA PRO A 776 -13.31 41.65 12.15
C PRO A 776 -12.67 40.26 12.23
#